data_AF-A0A3A1R2J8-F1
#
_entry.id   AF-A0A3A1R2J8-F1
#
_cell.length_a   1.000
_cell.length_b   1.000
_cell.length_c   1.000
_cell.angle_alpha   90.00
_cell.angle_beta   90.00
_cell.angle_gamma   90.00
#
_symmetry.space_group_name_H-M   'P 1'
#
loop_
_entity.id
_entity.type
_entity.pdbx_description
1 polymer ?
#
loop_
_entity_poly.entity_id
_entity_poly.type
_entity_poly.pdbx_seq_one_letter_code
_entity_poly.pdbx_strand_id
1 'polypeptide(L)'
;MMKKRVYVVPHSHWDREWYFTIEDSNVLLAENLDHLLDVLENDPDYTGYVFDAQASIVEEYLKVRPENRERLKAQVESRRLFIGPWYTQTDSLLVHKESIIRNLLYGTKISKSFGHSMNSGYLPDIFGQNQYLPSIFKGFGIDNSVLQRGLYTDEMKGDLNFNWKSPDGESVNANYIYFGYGPGKFLEASEEYREERLYPILEKLAEMNQSSDNLLLPAGGDQVLVREHFPETIKKLNEDSEEYEFVLSDYETFMKETWEDGNKFTNVIEGELIASQKSRIHNTIRSQRYDIKKGNYDVEHKLLNILEPLAVTAQSIGFRYPQLWLDQMWKMLFDVHAHDSIGGCNSDDTNRDIMQRLEKVERTADGLINILKKQISKAISNKLGKENIFVFFNTDTTEYSGMAELVLFTREKAFSLTALDGEKVSIEKAAQEYISGGKKIVVTAEGEKEVEVAGYYRTVVLAELKEVPAMGYQTYLVDETEKALKQRIGKADERIENELLALTWTNENVSLTNKTTGETVENLLRFENVGDAGDSYDFSPLDKDEAIVIEKAELLSVEKGELAQRWVLKHEGLIPAAVEERKAGHQSEPLVITTTLEVRNGEQVVRVCHQIQNEAEDHRVRVLLNTGVRNVEKTFADQGFGLIERSAENPRLQGWKEKGFAEAPVSIYPLENFAGINQEEVTFVAITRGIKEYEVLSESGELALTLFRSVGLLGKDDLAWRPGRASGINNKVVRTPDAQMKQEMIFEYALYFGEKEPEQLFQMSNSYIGRFTSYQLQSLNTFEERLERFEIPYPVKELEPAASLIEQDNPSLILSSCKRAYDDNSVIVRYFNPTDKEQSVNLVHPYKKVTVTNLGEEVLENQELIIRPKSHLTLKLG
;
A
#
# COMPACT_ATOMS: atom_id res chain seq x y z
N MET A 1 40.84 -25.17 -20.04
CA MET A 1 40.38 -24.19 -19.02
C MET A 1 39.36 -24.90 -18.15
N MET A 2 39.09 -24.42 -16.93
CA MET A 2 37.92 -24.92 -16.18
C MET A 2 36.67 -24.49 -16.95
N LYS A 3 35.68 -25.38 -17.12
CA LYS A 3 34.42 -25.04 -17.80
C LYS A 3 33.65 -24.03 -16.97
N LYS A 4 32.97 -23.07 -17.61
CA LYS A 4 32.02 -22.19 -16.91
C LYS A 4 30.76 -22.98 -16.60
N ARG A 5 30.23 -22.84 -15.39
CA ARG A 5 29.07 -23.64 -14.95
C ARG A 5 27.78 -22.87 -15.16
N VAL A 6 26.84 -23.45 -15.89
CA VAL A 6 25.55 -22.84 -16.24
C VAL A 6 24.45 -23.52 -15.45
N TYR A 7 23.85 -22.78 -14.52
CA TYR A 7 22.74 -23.24 -13.69
C TYR A 7 21.44 -22.97 -14.43
N VAL A 8 20.87 -24.03 -14.99
CA VAL A 8 19.58 -23.99 -15.68
C VAL A 8 18.50 -24.19 -14.62
N VAL A 9 17.66 -23.18 -14.41
CA VAL A 9 16.61 -23.19 -13.37
C VAL A 9 15.22 -23.26 -14.02
N PRO A 10 14.60 -24.45 -14.07
CA PRO A 10 13.24 -24.61 -14.56
C PRO A 10 12.26 -23.93 -13.62
N HIS A 11 11.32 -23.18 -14.18
CA HIS A 11 10.27 -22.53 -13.40
C HIS A 11 9.05 -22.22 -14.26
N SER A 12 7.96 -21.84 -13.60
CA SER A 12 6.88 -21.06 -14.19
C SER A 12 6.72 -19.79 -13.37
N HIS A 13 6.55 -18.66 -14.06
CA HIS A 13 6.00 -17.44 -13.47
C HIS A 13 4.48 -17.55 -13.54
N TRP A 14 3.76 -17.28 -12.45
CA TRP A 14 2.33 -17.56 -12.36
C TRP A 14 1.55 -16.34 -11.89
N ASP A 15 1.13 -15.54 -12.86
CA ASP A 15 0.28 -14.39 -12.59
C ASP A 15 -1.03 -14.84 -11.95
N ARG A 16 -1.37 -14.18 -10.84
CA ARG A 16 -2.56 -14.52 -10.05
C ARG A 16 -3.82 -14.33 -10.87
N GLU A 17 -3.85 -13.24 -11.63
CA GLU A 17 -4.89 -12.80 -12.54
C GLU A 17 -4.32 -11.65 -13.38
N TRP A 18 -4.83 -11.45 -14.60
CA TRP A 18 -4.27 -10.46 -15.51
C TRP A 18 -5.28 -10.02 -16.60
N TYR A 19 -4.98 -10.26 -17.88
CA TYR A 19 -5.96 -10.24 -18.96
C TYR A 19 -6.94 -11.44 -18.92
N PHE A 20 -6.79 -12.30 -17.91
CA PHE A 20 -7.65 -13.42 -17.52
C PHE A 20 -8.02 -13.31 -16.04
N THR A 21 -9.08 -13.99 -15.61
CA THR A 21 -9.56 -13.97 -14.22
C THR A 21 -8.76 -14.92 -13.33
N ILE A 22 -8.84 -14.73 -12.01
CA ILE A 22 -8.25 -15.67 -11.04
C ILE A 22 -8.84 -17.08 -11.18
N GLU A 23 -10.11 -17.21 -11.58
CA GLU A 23 -10.76 -18.48 -11.89
C GLU A 23 -10.10 -19.18 -13.08
N ASP A 24 -9.83 -18.45 -14.17
CA ASP A 24 -9.12 -19.00 -15.34
C ASP A 24 -7.72 -19.50 -14.94
N SER A 25 -7.00 -18.69 -14.15
CA SER A 25 -5.67 -19.03 -13.61
C SER A 25 -5.74 -20.31 -12.77
N ASN A 26 -6.72 -20.43 -11.87
CA ASN A 26 -6.85 -21.58 -10.98
C ASN A 26 -7.26 -22.88 -11.71
N VAL A 27 -8.10 -22.79 -12.75
CA VAL A 27 -8.43 -23.95 -13.59
C VAL A 27 -7.19 -24.47 -14.30
N LEU A 28 -6.39 -23.56 -14.88
CA LEU A 28 -5.15 -23.92 -15.55
C LEU A 28 -4.12 -24.49 -14.55
N LEU A 29 -4.03 -23.91 -13.35
CA LEU A 29 -3.11 -24.31 -12.29
C LEU A 29 -3.31 -25.78 -11.89
N ALA A 30 -4.56 -26.22 -11.73
CA ALA A 30 -4.87 -27.59 -11.31
C ALA A 30 -4.29 -28.63 -12.28
N GLU A 31 -4.46 -28.43 -13.58
CA GLU A 31 -3.96 -29.34 -14.61
C GLU A 31 -2.42 -29.29 -14.73
N ASN A 32 -1.83 -28.09 -14.64
CA ASN A 32 -0.37 -27.92 -14.74
C ASN A 32 0.37 -28.54 -13.55
N LEU A 33 -0.16 -28.38 -12.33
CA LEU A 33 0.49 -28.88 -11.13
C LEU A 33 0.33 -30.40 -10.99
N ASP A 34 -0.81 -30.98 -11.40
CA ASP A 34 -0.95 -32.45 -11.52
C ASP A 34 0.15 -33.01 -12.43
N HIS A 35 0.34 -32.41 -13.61
CA HIS A 35 1.37 -32.83 -14.56
C HIS A 35 2.80 -32.63 -14.01
N LEU A 36 3.08 -31.49 -13.37
CA LEU A 36 4.39 -31.22 -12.76
C LEU A 36 4.75 -32.28 -11.70
N LEU A 37 3.82 -32.64 -10.84
CA LEU A 37 4.05 -33.69 -9.83
C LEU A 37 4.36 -35.04 -10.49
N ASP A 38 3.61 -35.41 -11.55
CA ASP A 38 3.86 -36.65 -12.29
C ASP A 38 5.27 -36.67 -12.91
N VAL A 39 5.73 -35.55 -13.48
CA VAL A 39 7.08 -35.43 -14.07
C VAL A 39 8.15 -35.60 -13.00
N LEU A 40 8.04 -34.87 -11.90
CA LEU A 40 9.01 -34.97 -10.81
C LEU A 40 9.03 -36.39 -10.20
N GLU A 41 7.88 -37.04 -10.04
CA GLU A 41 7.81 -38.39 -9.46
C GLU A 41 8.40 -39.47 -10.38
N ASN A 42 8.22 -39.33 -11.70
CA ASN A 42 8.62 -40.36 -12.67
C ASN A 42 10.05 -40.20 -13.21
N ASP A 43 10.62 -38.99 -13.18
CA ASP A 43 11.98 -38.73 -13.67
C ASP A 43 12.90 -38.26 -12.54
N PRO A 44 13.78 -39.13 -11.99
CA PRO A 44 14.70 -38.76 -10.92
C PRO A 44 15.82 -37.80 -11.37
N ASP A 45 16.07 -37.68 -12.67
CA ASP A 45 17.09 -36.76 -13.21
C ASP A 45 16.57 -35.31 -13.29
N TYR A 46 15.26 -35.11 -13.08
CA TYR A 46 14.66 -33.77 -12.91
C TYR A 46 14.90 -33.24 -11.49
N THR A 47 16.04 -32.62 -11.27
CA THR A 47 16.57 -32.30 -9.94
C THR A 47 15.86 -31.16 -9.20
N GLY A 48 15.23 -30.21 -9.91
CA GLY A 48 14.56 -29.08 -9.27
C GLY A 48 13.64 -28.29 -10.21
N TYR A 49 12.55 -27.76 -9.65
CA TYR A 49 11.61 -26.87 -10.31
C TYR A 49 11.14 -25.78 -9.34
N VAL A 50 11.20 -24.52 -9.76
CA VAL A 50 10.71 -23.39 -8.96
C VAL A 50 9.32 -23.00 -9.42
N PHE A 51 8.31 -23.13 -8.55
CA PHE A 51 6.95 -22.72 -8.90
C PHE A 51 6.65 -21.35 -8.32
N ASP A 52 7.15 -20.34 -9.03
CA ASP A 52 6.97 -18.89 -8.83
C ASP A 52 7.20 -18.31 -7.42
N ALA A 53 7.70 -19.11 -6.48
CA ALA A 53 7.93 -18.69 -5.10
C ALA A 53 6.67 -18.21 -4.35
N GLN A 54 5.49 -18.73 -4.71
CA GLN A 54 4.19 -18.31 -4.16
C GLN A 54 3.55 -19.44 -3.34
N ALA A 55 2.96 -19.12 -2.19
CA ALA A 55 2.16 -20.07 -1.40
C ALA A 55 0.68 -20.10 -1.83
N SER A 56 0.18 -19.05 -2.47
CA SER A 56 -1.22 -18.96 -2.95
C SER A 56 -1.57 -20.08 -3.93
N ILE A 57 -0.66 -20.41 -4.86
CA ILE A 57 -0.83 -21.49 -5.83
C ILE A 57 -1.00 -22.85 -5.14
N VAL A 58 -0.29 -23.08 -4.03
CA VAL A 58 -0.38 -24.33 -3.27
C VAL A 58 -1.74 -24.44 -2.58
N GLU A 59 -2.20 -23.35 -1.95
CA GLU A 59 -3.50 -23.35 -1.29
C GLU A 59 -4.66 -23.50 -2.27
N GLU A 60 -4.65 -22.79 -3.41
CA GLU A 60 -5.71 -22.94 -4.42
C GLU A 60 -5.73 -24.34 -5.03
N TYR A 61 -4.55 -24.88 -5.36
CA TYR A 61 -4.45 -26.24 -5.86
C TYR A 61 -5.05 -27.25 -4.88
N LEU A 62 -4.74 -27.16 -3.59
CA LEU A 62 -5.23 -28.10 -2.58
C LEU A 62 -6.71 -27.92 -2.22
N LYS A 63 -7.34 -26.80 -2.58
CA LYS A 63 -8.81 -26.70 -2.54
C LYS A 63 -9.47 -27.62 -3.58
N VAL A 64 -8.81 -27.83 -4.72
CA VAL A 64 -9.32 -28.62 -5.85
C VAL A 64 -8.81 -30.07 -5.81
N ARG A 65 -7.57 -30.30 -5.37
CA ARG A 65 -6.87 -31.59 -5.29
C ARG A 65 -6.34 -31.86 -3.87
N PRO A 66 -7.18 -31.90 -2.82
CA PRO A 66 -6.73 -32.13 -1.45
C PRO A 66 -5.97 -33.46 -1.26
N GLU A 67 -6.24 -34.46 -2.10
CA GLU A 67 -5.56 -35.75 -2.13
C GLU A 67 -4.06 -35.67 -2.47
N ASN A 68 -3.62 -34.63 -3.18
CA ASN A 68 -2.23 -34.46 -3.59
C ASN A 68 -1.35 -33.76 -2.54
N ARG A 69 -1.89 -33.47 -1.35
CA ARG A 69 -1.15 -32.79 -0.26
C ARG A 69 0.16 -33.48 0.11
N GLU A 70 0.14 -34.80 0.28
CA GLU A 70 1.35 -35.55 0.67
C GLU A 70 2.35 -35.68 -0.48
N ARG A 71 1.87 -35.74 -1.74
CA ARG A 71 2.74 -35.70 -2.93
C ARG A 71 3.49 -34.39 -3.01
N LEU A 72 2.77 -33.27 -2.89
CA LEU A 72 3.36 -31.92 -2.89
C LEU A 72 4.36 -31.75 -1.75
N LYS A 73 3.98 -32.15 -0.53
CA LYS A 73 4.87 -32.12 0.63
C LYS A 73 6.15 -32.91 0.39
N ALA A 74 6.07 -34.13 -0.17
CA ALA A 74 7.25 -34.93 -0.46
C ALA A 74 8.20 -34.23 -1.45
N GLN A 75 7.68 -33.61 -2.51
CA GLN A 75 8.51 -32.88 -3.48
C GLN A 75 9.17 -31.65 -2.86
N VAL A 76 8.46 -30.91 -2.01
CA VAL A 76 8.98 -29.73 -1.30
C VAL A 76 10.03 -30.12 -0.24
N GLU A 77 9.77 -31.15 0.58
CA GLU A 77 10.72 -31.68 1.56
C GLU A 77 12.02 -32.17 0.92
N SER A 78 11.91 -32.84 -0.24
CA SER A 78 13.07 -33.31 -1.00
C SER A 78 13.79 -32.21 -1.80
N ARG A 79 13.30 -30.96 -1.75
CA ARG A 79 13.81 -29.81 -2.52
C ARG A 79 13.83 -30.04 -4.04
N ARG A 80 12.82 -30.75 -4.55
CA ARG A 80 12.58 -30.91 -5.99
C ARG A 80 11.53 -29.94 -6.52
N LEU A 81 10.66 -29.46 -5.64
CA LEU A 81 9.71 -28.38 -5.89
C LEU A 81 9.97 -27.24 -4.90
N PHE A 82 10.26 -26.04 -5.40
CA PHE A 82 10.49 -24.85 -4.57
C PHE A 82 9.26 -23.95 -4.61
N ILE A 83 8.77 -23.60 -3.41
CA ILE A 83 7.63 -22.72 -3.16
C ILE A 83 7.98 -21.68 -2.07
N GLY A 84 7.18 -20.63 -1.97
CA GLY A 84 7.50 -19.49 -1.09
C GLY A 84 8.77 -18.74 -1.54
N PRO A 85 9.17 -17.65 -0.87
CA PRO A 85 8.71 -17.24 0.46
C PRO A 85 7.46 -16.35 0.43
N TRP A 86 7.03 -15.89 -0.74
CA TRP A 86 5.86 -15.04 -0.87
C TRP A 86 4.57 -15.83 -0.70
N TYR A 87 3.51 -15.15 -0.26
CA TYR A 87 2.15 -15.66 -0.45
C TYR A 87 1.72 -15.44 -1.91
N THR A 88 1.85 -14.21 -2.40
CA THR A 88 1.68 -13.78 -3.81
C THR A 88 2.81 -12.81 -4.18
N GLN A 89 3.13 -12.68 -5.46
CA GLN A 89 4.12 -11.69 -5.91
C GLN A 89 3.59 -10.27 -5.86
N THR A 90 3.69 -9.68 -4.67
CA THR A 90 3.20 -8.34 -4.35
C THR A 90 4.01 -7.26 -5.07
N ASP A 91 3.33 -6.21 -5.56
CA ASP A 91 4.03 -4.96 -5.86
C ASP A 91 4.65 -4.40 -4.58
N SER A 92 5.90 -3.95 -4.63
CA SER A 92 6.64 -3.50 -3.43
C SER A 92 6.59 -1.98 -3.20
N LEU A 93 6.09 -1.21 -4.17
CA LEU A 93 6.05 0.25 -4.17
C LEU A 93 4.63 0.82 -4.00
N LEU A 94 3.59 0.02 -4.24
CA LEU A 94 2.18 0.45 -4.18
C LEU A 94 1.44 0.08 -2.90
N VAL A 95 1.92 -0.92 -2.16
CA VAL A 95 1.27 -1.44 -0.95
C VAL A 95 1.97 -0.95 0.32
N HIS A 96 1.30 -1.01 1.46
CA HIS A 96 1.89 -0.64 2.75
C HIS A 96 3.02 -1.61 3.16
N LYS A 97 4.07 -1.11 3.82
CA LYS A 97 5.22 -1.94 4.25
C LYS A 97 4.83 -3.15 5.10
N GLU A 98 3.85 -2.99 6.00
CA GLU A 98 3.36 -4.11 6.82
C GLU A 98 2.68 -5.17 5.96
N SER A 99 2.03 -4.80 4.85
CA SER A 99 1.42 -5.76 3.93
C SER A 99 2.46 -6.61 3.22
N ILE A 100 3.62 -6.03 2.86
CA ILE A 100 4.78 -6.79 2.35
C ILE A 100 5.26 -7.79 3.40
N ILE A 101 5.41 -7.34 4.65
CA ILE A 101 5.79 -8.19 5.79
C ILE A 101 4.75 -9.30 6.00
N ARG A 102 3.45 -9.01 5.91
CA ARG A 102 2.39 -10.03 6.05
C ARG A 102 2.42 -11.03 4.91
N ASN A 103 2.65 -10.58 3.69
CA ASN A 103 2.73 -11.45 2.52
C ASN A 103 3.85 -12.51 2.72
N LEU A 104 5.04 -12.07 3.15
CA LEU A 104 6.15 -12.98 3.50
C LEU A 104 5.85 -13.83 4.74
N LEU A 105 5.23 -13.28 5.78
CA LEU A 105 4.89 -14.05 6.98
C LEU A 105 3.97 -15.23 6.64
N TYR A 106 2.90 -14.99 5.87
CA TYR A 106 2.00 -16.06 5.47
C TYR A 106 2.67 -17.02 4.49
N GLY A 107 3.37 -16.50 3.48
CA GLY A 107 4.05 -17.31 2.47
C GLY A 107 5.11 -18.23 3.07
N THR A 108 5.96 -17.71 3.95
CA THR A 108 7.00 -18.50 4.63
C THR A 108 6.42 -19.53 5.59
N LYS A 109 5.42 -19.18 6.42
CA LYS A 109 4.80 -20.13 7.36
C LYS A 109 4.07 -21.26 6.63
N ILE A 110 3.30 -20.93 5.59
CA ILE A 110 2.60 -21.93 4.78
C ILE A 110 3.61 -22.84 4.07
N SER A 111 4.61 -22.28 3.40
CA SER A 111 5.62 -23.07 2.68
C SER A 111 6.42 -23.98 3.62
N LYS A 112 6.90 -23.45 4.76
CA LYS A 112 7.57 -24.25 5.81
C LYS A 112 6.71 -25.42 6.31
N SER A 113 5.38 -25.31 6.30
CA SER A 113 4.49 -26.42 6.67
C SER A 113 4.51 -27.61 5.69
N PHE A 114 5.00 -27.40 4.47
CA PHE A 114 5.31 -28.42 3.47
C PHE A 114 6.77 -28.88 3.50
N GLY A 115 7.57 -28.42 4.47
CA GLY A 115 8.93 -28.88 4.72
C GLY A 115 10.03 -27.89 4.36
N HIS A 116 9.78 -26.95 3.45
CA HIS A 116 10.76 -25.96 3.01
C HIS A 116 10.09 -24.68 2.50
N SER A 117 10.73 -23.55 2.71
CA SER A 117 10.39 -22.28 2.07
C SER A 117 11.64 -21.77 1.39
N MET A 118 11.52 -21.33 0.13
CA MET A 118 12.69 -20.89 -0.63
C MET A 118 13.42 -19.74 0.10
N ASN A 119 14.74 -19.89 0.24
CA ASN A 119 15.65 -18.93 0.85
C ASN A 119 16.18 -17.94 -0.19
N SER A 120 15.26 -17.32 -0.93
CA SER A 120 15.57 -16.28 -1.91
C SER A 120 14.39 -15.33 -2.06
N GLY A 121 14.65 -14.02 -1.96
CA GLY A 121 13.73 -12.98 -2.41
C GLY A 121 13.54 -13.12 -3.92
N TYR A 122 12.41 -13.68 -4.33
CA TYR A 122 12.12 -13.92 -5.74
C TYR A 122 11.36 -12.74 -6.32
N LEU A 123 12.02 -11.97 -7.20
CA LEU A 123 11.51 -10.71 -7.76
C LEU A 123 11.60 -10.71 -9.31
N PRO A 124 11.02 -11.71 -10.01
CA PRO A 124 11.16 -11.84 -11.46
C PRO A 124 10.40 -10.75 -12.23
N ASP A 125 9.27 -10.27 -11.71
CA ASP A 125 8.38 -9.36 -12.45
C ASP A 125 7.79 -8.21 -11.63
N ILE A 126 8.28 -7.97 -10.41
CA ILE A 126 7.76 -6.85 -9.60
C ILE A 126 8.23 -5.50 -10.18
N PHE A 127 7.30 -4.55 -10.34
CA PHE A 127 7.45 -3.27 -11.03
C PHE A 127 8.21 -2.21 -10.22
N GLY A 128 9.48 -2.51 -9.93
CA GLY A 128 10.37 -1.70 -9.11
C GLY A 128 10.47 -2.21 -7.67
N GLN A 129 11.64 -2.02 -7.06
CA GLN A 129 11.98 -2.66 -5.78
C GLN A 129 12.14 -1.64 -4.67
N ASN A 130 11.37 -1.80 -3.59
CA ASN A 130 11.44 -0.97 -2.39
C ASN A 130 12.81 -1.08 -1.70
N GLN A 131 13.37 0.05 -1.26
CA GLN A 131 14.70 0.11 -0.67
C GLN A 131 14.89 -0.75 0.60
N TYR A 132 13.79 -1.08 1.29
CA TYR A 132 13.81 -1.88 2.53
C TYR A 132 13.67 -3.39 2.30
N LEU A 133 13.48 -3.85 1.06
CA LEU A 133 13.37 -5.29 0.77
C LEU A 133 14.56 -6.11 1.33
N PRO A 134 15.83 -5.66 1.28
CA PRO A 134 16.93 -6.36 1.95
C PRO A 134 16.70 -6.57 3.45
N SER A 135 16.32 -5.52 4.19
CA SER A 135 16.03 -5.61 5.64
C SER A 135 14.83 -6.51 5.91
N ILE A 136 13.79 -6.40 5.08
CA ILE A 136 12.60 -7.25 5.18
C ILE A 136 12.97 -8.73 4.98
N PHE A 137 13.72 -9.07 3.92
CA PHE A 137 14.19 -10.43 3.67
C PHE A 137 15.03 -10.97 4.82
N LYS A 138 16.00 -10.17 5.33
CA LYS A 138 16.79 -10.55 6.51
C LYS A 138 15.92 -10.83 7.73
N GLY A 139 14.84 -10.07 7.92
CA GLY A 139 13.87 -10.32 9.00
C GLY A 139 13.08 -11.64 8.87
N PHE A 140 13.12 -12.32 7.73
CA PHE A 140 12.60 -13.68 7.53
C PHE A 140 13.71 -14.74 7.46
N GLY A 141 14.96 -14.37 7.71
CA GLY A 141 16.12 -15.24 7.54
C GLY A 141 16.46 -15.52 6.08
N ILE A 142 16.07 -14.62 5.17
CA ILE A 142 16.34 -14.71 3.74
C ILE A 142 17.59 -13.90 3.42
N ASP A 143 18.64 -14.58 2.96
CA ASP A 143 19.97 -13.98 2.73
C ASP A 143 20.25 -13.64 1.26
N ASN A 144 19.43 -14.13 0.35
CA ASN A 144 19.64 -14.03 -1.09
C ASN A 144 18.44 -13.42 -1.79
N SER A 145 18.64 -12.85 -2.97
CA SER A 145 17.59 -12.31 -3.84
C SER A 145 17.95 -12.50 -5.31
N VAL A 146 16.95 -12.76 -6.13
CA VAL A 146 17.06 -12.75 -7.60
C VAL A 146 16.03 -11.79 -8.16
N LEU A 147 16.46 -10.87 -9.02
CA LEU A 147 15.59 -9.82 -9.54
C LEU A 147 15.85 -9.49 -11.01
N GLN A 148 14.80 -9.08 -11.72
CA GLN A 148 14.88 -8.71 -13.14
C GLN A 148 14.81 -7.21 -13.41
N ARG A 149 14.16 -6.44 -12.54
CA ARG A 149 13.77 -5.06 -12.86
C ARG A 149 14.44 -4.06 -11.93
N GLY A 150 14.78 -2.90 -12.45
CA GLY A 150 15.13 -1.74 -11.63
C GLY A 150 16.60 -1.32 -11.59
N LEU A 151 17.51 -1.90 -12.40
CA LEU A 151 18.94 -1.59 -12.38
C LEU A 151 19.49 -0.99 -13.69
N TYR A 152 20.41 -0.04 -13.58
CA TYR A 152 21.22 0.41 -14.71
C TYR A 152 22.47 -0.46 -14.87
N THR A 153 22.83 -0.76 -16.12
CA THR A 153 23.92 -1.68 -16.47
C THR A 153 25.28 -1.20 -15.94
N ASP A 154 25.50 0.11 -15.86
CA ASP A 154 26.73 0.70 -15.34
C ASP A 154 26.83 0.63 -13.81
N GLU A 155 25.72 0.48 -13.09
CA GLU A 155 25.72 0.28 -11.63
C GLU A 155 26.26 -1.10 -11.25
N MET A 156 26.18 -2.07 -12.16
CA MET A 156 26.63 -3.46 -11.95
C MET A 156 28.17 -3.59 -11.92
N LYS A 157 28.92 -2.60 -12.42
CA LYS A 157 30.40 -2.58 -12.46
C LYS A 157 31.04 -3.87 -13.01
N GLY A 158 30.37 -4.53 -13.96
CA GLY A 158 30.89 -5.72 -14.63
C GLY A 158 30.52 -7.07 -13.99
N ASP A 159 29.72 -7.06 -12.91
CA ASP A 159 29.24 -8.27 -12.24
C ASP A 159 27.71 -8.25 -12.06
N LEU A 160 27.03 -9.32 -12.47
CA LEU A 160 25.59 -9.51 -12.25
C LEU A 160 25.24 -9.83 -10.80
N ASN A 161 26.25 -10.10 -9.96
CA ASN A 161 26.12 -10.40 -8.55
C ASN A 161 26.61 -9.22 -7.71
N PHE A 162 25.83 -8.80 -6.72
CA PHE A 162 26.09 -7.62 -5.90
C PHE A 162 25.48 -7.75 -4.51
N ASN A 163 25.91 -6.90 -3.58
CA ASN A 163 25.27 -6.77 -2.28
C ASN A 163 24.20 -5.68 -2.37
N TRP A 164 22.94 -6.03 -2.13
CA TRP A 164 21.85 -5.07 -2.10
C TRP A 164 21.58 -4.65 -0.65
N LYS A 165 21.69 -3.36 -0.35
CA LYS A 165 21.71 -2.84 1.01
C LYS A 165 20.58 -1.84 1.25
N SER A 166 19.92 -2.02 2.39
CA SER A 166 18.83 -1.21 2.93
C SER A 166 19.34 -0.02 3.75
N PRO A 167 18.55 1.05 3.94
CA PRO A 167 18.97 2.24 4.70
C PRO A 167 19.40 1.98 6.16
N ASP A 168 18.90 0.91 6.79
CA ASP A 168 19.29 0.48 8.14
C ASP A 168 20.61 -0.30 8.20
N GLY A 169 21.25 -0.49 7.05
CA GLY A 169 22.53 -1.17 6.92
C GLY A 169 22.44 -2.68 6.70
N GLU A 170 21.25 -3.28 6.75
CA GLU A 170 21.04 -4.68 6.39
C GLU A 170 21.26 -4.90 4.90
N SER A 171 21.82 -6.05 4.53
CA SER A 171 22.11 -6.39 3.14
C SER A 171 21.83 -7.85 2.82
N VAL A 172 21.43 -8.10 1.57
CA VAL A 172 21.29 -9.45 0.99
C VAL A 172 22.17 -9.60 -0.25
N ASN A 173 22.58 -10.83 -0.53
CA ASN A 173 23.25 -11.18 -1.77
C ASN A 173 22.23 -11.15 -2.91
N ALA A 174 22.53 -10.48 -4.01
CA ALA A 174 21.59 -10.32 -5.11
C ALA A 174 22.21 -10.76 -6.44
N ASN A 175 21.39 -11.38 -7.30
CA ASN A 175 21.69 -11.60 -8.71
C ASN A 175 20.68 -10.88 -9.61
N TYR A 176 21.19 -10.17 -10.61
CA TYR A 176 20.40 -9.54 -11.65
C TYR A 176 20.23 -10.47 -12.85
N ILE A 177 19.02 -10.97 -13.07
CA ILE A 177 18.70 -11.81 -14.25
C ILE A 177 18.56 -10.93 -15.50
N TYR A 178 19.70 -10.54 -16.06
CA TYR A 178 19.86 -9.50 -17.08
C TYR A 178 19.00 -9.68 -18.35
N PHE A 179 18.79 -10.91 -18.80
CA PHE A 179 17.93 -11.25 -19.95
C PHE A 179 16.51 -11.67 -19.55
N GLY A 180 16.13 -11.38 -18.31
CA GLY A 180 14.89 -11.76 -17.68
C GLY A 180 14.79 -13.24 -17.32
N TYR A 181 13.59 -13.67 -16.96
CA TYR A 181 13.31 -15.05 -16.54
C TYR A 181 13.01 -16.01 -17.71
N GLY A 182 12.98 -15.54 -18.95
CA GLY A 182 12.67 -16.35 -20.14
C GLY A 182 13.80 -16.89 -21.04
N PRO A 183 15.11 -16.63 -20.85
CA PRO A 183 16.11 -16.94 -21.88
C PRO A 183 16.23 -18.44 -22.19
N GLY A 184 16.08 -19.31 -21.19
CA GLY A 184 16.12 -20.77 -21.32
C GLY A 184 14.75 -21.45 -21.52
N LYS A 185 13.66 -20.69 -21.77
CA LYS A 185 12.28 -21.21 -21.86
C LYS A 185 12.08 -22.38 -22.83
N PHE A 186 12.84 -22.37 -23.94
CA PHE A 186 12.80 -23.35 -25.01
C PHE A 186 14.21 -23.93 -25.22
N LEU A 187 14.84 -24.39 -24.15
CA LEU A 187 16.20 -24.91 -24.18
C LEU A 187 16.28 -26.16 -25.07
N GLU A 188 17.19 -26.14 -26.04
CA GLU A 188 17.45 -27.24 -26.96
C GLU A 188 18.97 -27.48 -27.07
N ALA A 189 19.34 -28.65 -27.58
CA ALA A 189 20.75 -29.05 -27.78
C ALA A 189 21.20 -29.06 -29.25
N SER A 190 20.34 -28.63 -30.18
CA SER A 190 20.70 -28.56 -31.61
C SER A 190 21.86 -27.58 -31.84
N GLU A 191 22.72 -27.87 -32.81
CA GLU A 191 23.87 -27.02 -33.15
C GLU A 191 23.43 -25.59 -33.48
N GLU A 192 22.36 -25.44 -34.28
CA GLU A 192 21.76 -24.15 -34.62
C GLU A 192 21.33 -23.36 -33.37
N TYR A 193 20.57 -23.97 -32.46
CA TYR A 193 20.13 -23.29 -31.23
C TYR A 193 21.32 -22.88 -30.34
N ARG A 194 22.35 -23.73 -30.24
CA ARG A 194 23.54 -23.45 -29.44
C ARG A 194 24.29 -22.24 -29.97
N GLU A 195 24.67 -22.28 -31.24
CA GLU A 195 25.54 -21.27 -31.85
C GLU A 195 24.80 -19.94 -32.08
N GLU A 196 23.53 -19.97 -32.47
CA GLU A 196 22.79 -18.75 -32.81
C GLU A 196 22.10 -18.08 -31.62
N ARG A 197 21.86 -18.81 -30.52
CA ARG A 197 21.09 -18.30 -29.37
C ARG A 197 21.74 -18.55 -28.02
N LEU A 198 22.03 -19.80 -27.64
CA LEU A 198 22.45 -20.12 -26.28
C LEU A 198 23.85 -19.57 -25.96
N TYR A 199 24.86 -19.89 -26.78
CA TYR A 199 26.24 -19.45 -26.54
C TYR A 199 26.38 -17.92 -26.58
N PRO A 200 25.76 -17.16 -27.51
CA PRO A 200 25.78 -15.70 -27.45
C PRO A 200 25.20 -15.12 -26.14
N ILE A 201 24.15 -15.74 -25.58
CA ILE A 201 23.61 -15.35 -24.27
C ILE A 201 24.63 -15.64 -23.16
N LEU A 202 25.20 -16.86 -23.13
CA LEU A 202 26.14 -17.27 -22.10
C LEU A 202 27.46 -16.49 -22.14
N GLU A 203 27.97 -16.20 -23.33
CA GLU A 203 29.12 -15.32 -23.54
C GLU A 203 28.83 -13.94 -22.95
N LYS A 204 27.65 -13.38 -23.23
CA LYS A 204 27.30 -12.06 -22.70
C LYS A 204 27.14 -12.07 -21.17
N LEU A 205 26.54 -13.13 -20.61
CA LEU A 205 26.45 -13.30 -19.17
C LEU A 205 27.84 -13.44 -18.54
N ALA A 206 28.76 -14.17 -19.17
CA ALA A 206 30.13 -14.32 -18.70
C ALA A 206 30.93 -12.99 -18.75
N GLU A 207 30.75 -12.18 -19.80
CA GLU A 207 31.34 -10.83 -19.88
C GLU A 207 30.90 -9.92 -18.72
N MET A 208 29.67 -10.13 -18.24
CA MET A 208 29.03 -9.38 -17.17
C MET A 208 29.12 -10.07 -15.81
N ASN A 209 30.01 -11.06 -15.67
CA ASN A 209 30.22 -11.79 -14.42
C ASN A 209 31.72 -12.03 -14.23
N GLN A 210 32.52 -10.96 -14.31
CA GLN A 210 33.98 -11.02 -14.30
C GLN A 210 34.54 -11.67 -13.03
N SER A 211 33.78 -11.60 -11.96
CA SER A 211 34.09 -12.18 -10.67
C SER A 211 33.43 -13.55 -10.49
N SER A 212 32.88 -14.24 -11.50
CA SER A 212 32.40 -15.63 -11.35
C SER A 212 32.22 -16.40 -12.65
N ASP A 213 32.65 -17.66 -12.65
CA ASP A 213 32.40 -18.59 -13.76
C ASP A 213 31.02 -19.29 -13.64
N ASN A 214 30.24 -19.00 -12.60
CA ASN A 214 28.87 -19.50 -12.43
C ASN A 214 27.87 -18.57 -13.12
N LEU A 215 27.14 -19.07 -14.11
CA LEU A 215 26.14 -18.34 -14.88
C LEU A 215 24.74 -18.84 -14.54
N LEU A 216 23.79 -17.92 -14.34
CA LEU A 216 22.38 -18.25 -14.10
C LEU A 216 21.59 -18.19 -15.42
N LEU A 217 20.87 -19.27 -15.75
CA LEU A 217 19.99 -19.36 -16.90
C LEU A 217 18.57 -19.73 -16.45
N PRO A 218 17.68 -18.74 -16.21
CA PRO A 218 16.27 -19.01 -15.97
C PRO A 218 15.63 -19.68 -17.18
N ALA A 219 14.96 -20.81 -16.96
CA ALA A 219 14.38 -21.67 -17.99
C ALA A 219 12.85 -21.83 -17.80
N GLY A 220 12.13 -20.71 -17.91
CA GLY A 220 10.70 -20.65 -17.66
C GLY A 220 10.04 -19.44 -18.32
N GLY A 221 8.88 -19.05 -17.82
CA GLY A 221 8.14 -17.86 -18.25
C GLY A 221 6.69 -17.92 -17.80
N ASP A 222 5.88 -16.97 -18.28
CA ASP A 222 4.48 -16.79 -17.89
C ASP A 222 3.67 -18.05 -18.21
N GLN A 223 3.15 -18.67 -17.15
CA GLN A 223 2.30 -19.86 -17.15
C GLN A 223 2.80 -20.99 -18.08
N VAL A 224 4.10 -21.24 -18.05
CA VAL A 224 4.76 -22.27 -18.89
C VAL A 224 4.71 -23.64 -18.20
N LEU A 225 4.12 -24.62 -18.89
CA LEU A 225 4.14 -26.02 -18.46
C LEU A 225 5.58 -26.53 -18.34
N VAL A 226 5.82 -27.41 -17.35
CA VAL A 226 7.09 -28.12 -17.18
C VAL A 226 7.56 -28.77 -18.49
N ARG A 227 8.88 -28.74 -18.73
CA ARG A 227 9.51 -29.32 -19.92
C ARG A 227 10.22 -30.63 -19.57
N GLU A 228 9.51 -31.74 -19.75
CA GLU A 228 10.00 -33.09 -19.43
C GLU A 228 11.37 -33.45 -20.01
N HIS A 229 11.70 -32.92 -21.19
CA HIS A 229 12.92 -33.26 -21.91
C HIS A 229 14.18 -32.54 -21.40
N PHE A 230 14.07 -31.66 -20.40
CA PHE A 230 15.20 -30.87 -19.91
C PHE A 230 16.38 -31.72 -19.39
N PRO A 231 16.20 -32.78 -18.58
CA PRO A 231 17.33 -33.62 -18.14
C PRO A 231 18.15 -34.18 -19.33
N GLU A 232 17.46 -34.70 -20.36
CA GLU A 232 18.10 -35.22 -21.57
C GLU A 232 18.76 -34.10 -22.40
N THR A 233 18.14 -32.92 -22.49
CA THR A 233 18.75 -31.75 -23.15
C THR A 233 20.05 -31.34 -22.46
N ILE A 234 20.07 -31.29 -21.12
CA ILE A 234 21.26 -30.93 -20.34
C ILE A 234 22.38 -31.93 -20.57
N LYS A 235 22.07 -33.23 -20.60
CA LYS A 235 23.04 -34.28 -20.91
C LYS A 235 23.67 -34.08 -22.30
N LYS A 236 22.85 -33.84 -23.33
CA LYS A 236 23.34 -33.58 -24.71
C LYS A 236 24.19 -32.31 -24.80
N LEU A 237 23.77 -31.23 -24.13
CA LEU A 237 24.55 -29.99 -24.07
C LEU A 237 25.94 -30.24 -23.45
N ASN A 238 26.02 -31.08 -22.41
CA ASN A 238 27.30 -31.43 -21.77
C ASN A 238 28.17 -32.37 -22.60
N GLU A 239 27.58 -33.26 -23.40
CA GLU A 239 28.30 -34.14 -24.33
C GLU A 239 29.00 -33.33 -25.44
N ASP A 240 28.36 -32.26 -25.90
CA ASP A 240 28.81 -31.47 -27.05
C ASP A 240 29.57 -30.17 -26.69
N SER A 241 29.51 -29.71 -25.42
CA SER A 241 30.16 -28.47 -25.00
C SER A 241 31.54 -28.72 -24.38
N GLU A 242 32.57 -28.08 -24.92
CA GLU A 242 33.91 -28.05 -24.31
C GLU A 242 34.11 -26.87 -23.34
N GLU A 243 33.31 -25.81 -23.46
CA GLU A 243 33.44 -24.56 -22.68
C GLU A 243 32.51 -24.49 -21.46
N TYR A 244 31.30 -25.05 -21.56
CA TYR A 244 30.26 -24.92 -20.55
C TYR A 244 29.92 -26.27 -19.91
N GLU A 245 29.64 -26.24 -18.61
CA GLU A 245 29.04 -27.35 -17.86
C GLU A 245 27.62 -26.93 -17.46
N PHE A 246 26.60 -27.55 -18.05
CA PHE A 246 25.21 -27.29 -17.76
C PHE A 246 24.73 -28.15 -16.60
N VAL A 247 24.06 -27.53 -15.63
CA VAL A 247 23.48 -28.22 -14.48
C VAL A 247 22.03 -27.83 -14.34
N LEU A 248 21.14 -28.83 -14.33
CA LEU A 248 19.75 -28.63 -13.95
C LEU A 248 19.71 -28.38 -12.44
N SER A 249 19.24 -27.20 -12.02
CA SER A 249 19.43 -26.71 -10.66
C SER A 249 18.33 -25.74 -10.24
N ASP A 250 18.57 -25.02 -9.14
CA ASP A 250 17.66 -24.10 -8.49
C ASP A 250 18.39 -22.81 -8.06
N TYR A 251 17.63 -21.79 -7.66
CA TYR A 251 18.21 -20.51 -7.26
C TYR A 251 18.99 -20.56 -5.94
N GLU A 252 18.62 -21.41 -4.97
CA GLU A 252 19.38 -21.52 -3.71
C GLU A 252 20.76 -22.13 -3.95
N THR A 253 20.83 -23.19 -4.75
CA THR A 253 22.08 -23.84 -5.12
C THR A 253 22.97 -22.88 -5.91
N PHE A 254 22.42 -22.18 -6.92
CA PHE A 254 23.17 -21.16 -7.66
C PHE A 254 23.71 -20.06 -6.73
N MET A 255 22.87 -19.49 -5.86
CA MET A 255 23.28 -18.40 -4.98
C MET A 255 24.32 -18.88 -3.96
N LYS A 256 24.13 -20.06 -3.37
CA LYS A 256 25.11 -20.64 -2.45
C LYS A 256 26.45 -20.81 -3.14
N GLU A 257 26.51 -21.58 -4.22
CA GLU A 257 27.79 -21.94 -4.88
C GLU A 257 28.48 -20.71 -5.51
N THR A 258 27.72 -19.70 -5.94
CA THR A 258 28.28 -18.45 -6.47
C THR A 258 28.92 -17.58 -5.39
N TRP A 259 28.44 -17.68 -4.14
CA TRP A 259 28.89 -16.89 -3.00
C TRP A 259 29.74 -17.68 -1.98
N GLU A 260 30.10 -18.94 -2.26
CA GLU A 260 30.94 -19.77 -1.38
C GLU A 260 32.30 -19.10 -1.05
N ASP A 261 32.89 -18.41 -2.03
CA ASP A 261 34.06 -17.55 -1.85
C ASP A 261 33.62 -16.14 -1.40
N GLY A 262 33.08 -16.04 -0.17
CA GLY A 262 32.30 -14.90 0.37
C GLY A 262 32.89 -13.47 0.38
N ASN A 263 33.96 -13.18 -0.37
CA ASN A 263 34.52 -11.84 -0.59
C ASN A 263 34.65 -11.47 -2.08
N LYS A 264 34.04 -12.23 -2.99
CA LYS A 264 34.25 -12.06 -4.44
C LYS A 264 33.52 -10.84 -5.03
N PHE A 265 32.33 -10.52 -4.53
CA PHE A 265 31.53 -9.39 -5.00
C PHE A 265 31.55 -8.24 -4.01
N THR A 266 32.20 -7.13 -4.39
CA THR A 266 32.37 -5.95 -3.54
C THR A 266 31.43 -4.81 -3.90
N ASN A 267 30.68 -4.92 -5.00
CA ASN A 267 29.73 -3.92 -5.41
C ASN A 267 28.54 -3.89 -4.44
N VAL A 268 28.20 -2.69 -3.96
CA VAL A 268 27.05 -2.44 -3.11
C VAL A 268 26.11 -1.52 -3.87
N ILE A 269 24.84 -1.94 -3.97
CA ILE A 269 23.77 -1.13 -4.54
C ILE A 269 22.80 -0.79 -3.41
N GLU A 270 22.45 0.48 -3.29
CA GLU A 270 21.60 1.04 -2.22
C GLU A 270 20.42 1.79 -2.84
N GLY A 271 19.35 1.95 -2.05
CA GLY A 271 18.13 2.64 -2.47
C GLY A 271 17.11 1.73 -3.15
N GLU A 272 16.07 2.35 -3.68
CA GLU A 272 15.05 1.66 -4.46
C GLU A 272 15.57 1.36 -5.87
N LEU A 273 15.12 0.24 -6.45
CA LEU A 273 15.56 -0.19 -7.78
C LEU A 273 14.43 0.08 -8.78
N ILE A 274 14.50 1.24 -9.46
CA ILE A 274 13.47 1.74 -10.38
C ILE A 274 14.03 2.11 -11.78
N ALA A 275 15.21 1.62 -12.14
CA ALA A 275 15.75 1.87 -13.47
C ALA A 275 14.92 1.23 -14.59
N SER A 276 14.72 1.99 -15.68
CA SER A 276 13.92 1.60 -16.86
C SER A 276 14.76 1.17 -18.07
N GLN A 277 16.05 0.85 -17.87
CA GLN A 277 16.98 0.65 -18.97
C GLN A 277 16.76 -0.67 -19.73
N LYS A 278 16.84 -1.82 -19.06
CA LYS A 278 16.77 -3.14 -19.73
C LYS A 278 15.38 -3.75 -19.68
N SER A 279 14.66 -3.51 -18.60
CA SER A 279 13.28 -3.92 -18.40
C SER A 279 12.39 -2.70 -18.23
N ARG A 280 11.13 -2.83 -18.61
CA ARG A 280 10.07 -1.86 -18.26
C ARG A 280 9.78 -1.96 -16.77
N ILE A 281 9.59 -0.86 -16.07
CA ILE A 281 9.10 -0.89 -14.69
C ILE A 281 7.69 -0.30 -14.58
N HIS A 282 7.14 0.17 -15.70
CA HIS A 282 5.83 0.78 -15.74
C HIS A 282 5.73 1.94 -14.75
N ASN A 283 6.66 2.89 -14.85
CA ASN A 283 6.90 3.93 -13.86
C ASN A 283 5.68 4.83 -13.61
N THR A 284 4.70 4.84 -14.53
CA THR A 284 3.47 5.65 -14.41
C THR A 284 2.21 4.81 -14.18
N ILE A 285 2.36 3.54 -13.80
CA ILE A 285 1.25 2.63 -13.46
C ILE A 285 0.55 3.01 -12.15
N ARG A 286 1.20 3.84 -11.33
CA ARG A 286 0.80 4.13 -9.95
C ARG A 286 -0.48 4.95 -9.86
N SER A 287 -0.79 5.71 -10.91
CA SER A 287 -2.03 6.49 -11.06
C SER A 287 -3.13 5.78 -11.87
N GLN A 288 -2.84 4.61 -12.46
CA GLN A 288 -3.85 3.82 -13.17
C GLN A 288 -4.89 3.28 -12.19
N ARG A 289 -6.18 3.30 -12.54
CA ARG A 289 -7.25 2.71 -11.70
C ARG A 289 -7.14 3.17 -10.24
N TYR A 290 -7.27 4.48 -10.05
CA TYR A 290 -7.20 5.11 -8.73
C TYR A 290 -8.16 4.47 -7.72
N ASP A 291 -9.33 3.99 -8.17
CA ASP A 291 -10.30 3.26 -7.37
C ASP A 291 -9.70 2.04 -6.65
N ILE A 292 -8.85 1.26 -7.34
CA ILE A 292 -8.14 0.13 -6.74
C ILE A 292 -7.13 0.62 -5.70
N LYS A 293 -6.33 1.66 -6.01
CA LYS A 293 -5.32 2.20 -5.08
C LYS A 293 -5.95 2.78 -3.82
N LYS A 294 -7.06 3.52 -3.99
CA LYS A 294 -7.83 4.11 -2.88
C LYS A 294 -8.49 3.04 -2.03
N GLY A 295 -9.18 2.08 -2.66
CA GLY A 295 -9.82 0.98 -1.95
C GLY A 295 -8.79 0.12 -1.17
N ASN A 296 -7.61 -0.10 -1.76
CA ASN A 296 -6.51 -0.78 -1.07
C ASN A 296 -6.05 0.00 0.17
N TYR A 297 -5.77 1.29 0.01
CA TYR A 297 -5.38 2.16 1.12
C TYR A 297 -6.40 2.13 2.26
N ASP A 298 -7.70 2.25 1.94
CA ASP A 298 -8.77 2.28 2.94
C ASP A 298 -8.84 0.97 3.72
N VAL A 299 -8.71 -0.16 3.04
CA VAL A 299 -8.69 -1.49 3.65
C VAL A 299 -7.43 -1.72 4.47
N GLU A 300 -6.24 -1.40 3.94
CA GLU A 300 -4.97 -1.52 4.68
C GLU A 300 -5.00 -0.70 5.96
N HIS A 301 -5.45 0.55 5.87
CA HIS A 301 -5.63 1.43 7.02
C HIS A 301 -6.59 0.81 8.05
N LYS A 302 -7.76 0.34 7.60
CA LYS A 302 -8.79 -0.22 8.48
C LYS A 302 -8.30 -1.49 9.18
N LEU A 303 -7.55 -2.36 8.50
CA LEU A 303 -6.98 -3.57 9.10
C LEU A 303 -5.84 -3.25 10.06
N LEU A 304 -4.82 -2.52 9.60
CA LEU A 304 -3.56 -2.32 10.31
C LEU A 304 -3.68 -1.32 11.46
N ASN A 305 -4.42 -0.22 11.25
CA ASN A 305 -4.46 0.90 12.18
C ASN A 305 -5.68 0.88 13.10
N ILE A 306 -6.74 0.13 12.77
CA ILE A 306 -7.98 0.10 13.56
C ILE A 306 -8.29 -1.32 14.05
N LEU A 307 -8.59 -2.26 13.16
CA LEU A 307 -9.13 -3.57 13.55
C LEU A 307 -8.12 -4.41 14.35
N GLU A 308 -6.88 -4.56 13.87
CA GLU A 308 -5.89 -5.40 14.57
C GLU A 308 -5.57 -4.87 15.97
N PRO A 309 -5.24 -3.59 16.18
CA PRO A 309 -4.98 -3.07 17.53
C PRO A 309 -6.23 -3.11 18.41
N LEU A 310 -7.41 -2.75 17.89
CA LEU A 310 -8.67 -2.83 18.64
C LEU A 310 -8.97 -4.27 19.08
N ALA A 311 -8.72 -5.25 18.21
CA ALA A 311 -8.89 -6.65 18.52
C ALA A 311 -7.88 -7.14 19.58
N VAL A 312 -6.65 -6.63 19.59
CA VAL A 312 -5.68 -6.90 20.66
C VAL A 312 -6.16 -6.30 21.98
N THR A 313 -6.60 -5.03 21.98
CA THR A 313 -7.20 -4.40 23.18
C THR A 313 -8.38 -5.23 23.69
N ALA A 314 -9.28 -5.65 22.80
CA ALA A 314 -10.42 -6.49 23.14
C ALA A 314 -10.00 -7.88 23.69
N GLN A 315 -8.98 -8.51 23.10
CA GLN A 315 -8.43 -9.79 23.57
C GLN A 315 -7.90 -9.68 25.00
N SER A 316 -7.18 -8.61 25.32
CA SER A 316 -6.58 -8.39 26.64
C SER A 316 -7.62 -8.27 27.77
N ILE A 317 -8.83 -7.82 27.45
CA ILE A 317 -9.95 -7.64 28.39
C ILE A 317 -11.01 -8.75 28.27
N GLY A 318 -10.68 -9.88 27.62
CA GLY A 318 -11.47 -11.11 27.66
C GLY A 318 -12.42 -11.34 26.48
N PHE A 319 -12.35 -10.54 25.41
CA PHE A 319 -13.07 -10.82 24.16
C PHE A 319 -12.27 -11.73 23.23
N ARG A 320 -12.95 -12.27 22.21
CA ARG A 320 -12.34 -13.18 21.24
C ARG A 320 -11.63 -12.38 20.14
N TYR A 321 -10.35 -12.70 19.90
CA TYR A 321 -9.62 -12.21 18.73
C TYR A 321 -10.15 -12.87 17.43
N PRO A 322 -10.49 -12.11 16.38
CA PRO A 322 -11.13 -12.64 15.17
C PRO A 322 -10.12 -13.19 14.14
N GLN A 323 -9.20 -14.05 14.56
CA GLN A 323 -8.07 -14.49 13.72
C GLN A 323 -8.49 -15.06 12.36
N LEU A 324 -9.43 -16.02 12.34
CA LEU A 324 -9.80 -16.68 11.08
C LEU A 324 -10.39 -15.71 10.06
N TRP A 325 -11.07 -14.66 10.52
CA TRP A 325 -11.55 -13.60 9.64
C TRP A 325 -10.40 -12.73 9.13
N LEU A 326 -9.45 -12.39 10.00
CA LEU A 326 -8.24 -11.66 9.60
C LEU A 326 -7.43 -12.46 8.57
N ASP A 327 -7.25 -13.77 8.77
CA ASP A 327 -6.54 -14.63 7.82
C ASP A 327 -7.22 -14.62 6.44
N GLN A 328 -8.55 -14.73 6.41
CA GLN A 328 -9.32 -14.69 5.16
C GLN A 328 -9.21 -13.32 4.47
N MET A 329 -9.31 -12.24 5.24
CA MET A 329 -9.19 -10.87 4.72
C MET A 329 -7.79 -10.59 4.17
N TRP A 330 -6.74 -10.95 4.91
CA TRP A 330 -5.35 -10.81 4.45
C TRP A 330 -5.08 -11.61 3.18
N LYS A 331 -5.58 -12.85 3.08
CA LYS A 331 -5.42 -13.65 1.86
C LYS A 331 -6.12 -13.04 0.65
N MET A 332 -7.34 -12.52 0.81
CA MET A 332 -8.02 -11.77 -0.27
C MET A 332 -7.24 -10.51 -0.65
N LEU A 333 -6.65 -9.82 0.33
CA LEU A 333 -5.87 -8.63 0.10
C LEU A 333 -4.53 -8.94 -0.58
N PHE A 334 -3.89 -10.07 -0.28
CA PHE A 334 -2.69 -10.51 -1.00
C PHE A 334 -2.97 -10.80 -2.48
N ASP A 335 -4.16 -11.27 -2.82
CA ASP A 335 -4.58 -11.40 -4.23
C ASP A 335 -4.70 -10.01 -4.89
N VAL A 336 -5.27 -9.03 -4.19
CA VAL A 336 -5.30 -7.63 -4.67
C VAL A 336 -3.91 -7.04 -4.81
N HIS A 337 -2.97 -7.40 -3.93
CA HIS A 337 -1.60 -6.88 -3.91
C HIS A 337 -0.68 -7.46 -4.99
N ALA A 338 -1.08 -8.55 -5.66
CA ALA A 338 -0.31 -9.09 -6.79
C ALA A 338 -0.03 -7.96 -7.81
N HIS A 339 1.18 -7.94 -8.37
CA HIS A 339 1.69 -6.78 -9.12
C HIS A 339 0.77 -6.34 -10.28
N ASP A 340 0.21 -7.27 -11.05
CA ASP A 340 -0.78 -6.95 -12.07
C ASP A 340 -2.09 -6.39 -11.48
N SER A 341 -2.57 -7.01 -10.39
CA SER A 341 -3.81 -6.64 -9.69
C SER A 341 -3.77 -5.22 -9.14
N ILE A 342 -2.82 -4.92 -8.25
CA ILE A 342 -2.67 -3.58 -7.65
C ILE A 342 -2.19 -2.57 -8.70
N GLY A 343 -1.44 -3.01 -9.71
CA GLY A 343 -1.07 -2.22 -10.88
C GLY A 343 -2.30 -1.74 -11.68
N GLY A 344 -3.40 -2.51 -11.67
CA GLY A 344 -4.62 -2.17 -12.41
C GLY A 344 -4.45 -2.35 -13.93
N CYS A 345 -3.50 -3.18 -14.35
CA CYS A 345 -3.17 -3.47 -15.75
C CYS A 345 -3.85 -4.74 -16.27
N ASN A 346 -5.12 -4.92 -15.90
CA ASN A 346 -5.91 -6.14 -16.12
C ASN A 346 -7.06 -5.91 -17.10
N SER A 347 -7.75 -6.99 -17.47
CA SER A 347 -9.05 -6.89 -18.12
C SER A 347 -10.09 -6.23 -17.20
N ASP A 348 -11.17 -5.68 -17.76
CA ASP A 348 -12.24 -5.09 -16.96
C ASP A 348 -12.93 -6.12 -16.06
N ASP A 349 -13.12 -7.35 -16.53
CA ASP A 349 -13.69 -8.45 -15.75
C ASP A 349 -12.84 -8.69 -14.49
N THR A 350 -11.53 -8.86 -14.67
CA THR A 350 -10.56 -9.02 -13.58
C THR A 350 -10.56 -7.84 -12.62
N ASN A 351 -10.54 -6.60 -13.13
CA ASN A 351 -10.53 -5.42 -12.27
C ASN A 351 -11.83 -5.27 -11.45
N ARG A 352 -12.98 -5.71 -11.97
CA ARG A 352 -14.23 -5.74 -11.18
C ARG A 352 -14.16 -6.75 -10.05
N ASP A 353 -13.51 -7.90 -10.25
CA ASP A 353 -13.32 -8.89 -9.19
C ASP A 353 -12.33 -8.41 -8.11
N ILE A 354 -11.28 -7.65 -8.50
CA ILE A 354 -10.37 -6.96 -7.57
C ILE A 354 -11.16 -6.01 -6.67
N MET A 355 -12.00 -5.14 -7.25
CA MET A 355 -12.85 -4.23 -6.48
C MET A 355 -13.82 -4.97 -5.57
N GLN A 356 -14.41 -6.08 -6.02
CA GLN A 356 -15.26 -6.91 -5.16
C GLN A 356 -14.50 -7.51 -3.98
N ARG A 357 -13.24 -7.93 -4.15
CA ARG A 357 -12.40 -8.39 -3.03
C ARG A 357 -12.16 -7.28 -2.01
N LEU A 358 -11.79 -6.08 -2.48
CA LEU A 358 -11.64 -4.90 -1.61
C LEU A 358 -12.92 -4.61 -0.82
N GLU A 359 -14.08 -4.56 -1.49
CA GLU A 359 -15.37 -4.36 -0.82
C GLU A 359 -15.69 -5.47 0.19
N LYS A 360 -15.40 -6.74 -0.11
CA LYS A 360 -15.64 -7.85 0.81
C LYS A 360 -14.78 -7.72 2.07
N VAL A 361 -13.50 -7.39 1.92
CA VAL A 361 -12.59 -7.16 3.04
C VAL A 361 -13.08 -5.98 3.87
N GLU A 362 -13.37 -4.86 3.23
CA GLU A 362 -13.84 -3.65 3.90
C GLU A 362 -15.08 -3.92 4.77
N ARG A 363 -16.12 -4.52 4.16
CA ARG A 363 -17.39 -4.82 4.81
C ARG A 363 -17.23 -5.81 5.98
N THR A 364 -16.30 -6.74 5.85
CA THR A 364 -16.00 -7.71 6.92
C THR A 364 -15.27 -7.01 8.07
N ALA A 365 -14.31 -6.15 7.78
CA ALA A 365 -13.59 -5.36 8.76
C ALA A 365 -14.54 -4.44 9.54
N ASP A 366 -15.44 -3.72 8.87
CA ASP A 366 -16.47 -2.89 9.51
C ASP A 366 -17.36 -3.71 10.44
N GLY A 367 -17.80 -4.90 10.00
CA GLY A 367 -18.59 -5.80 10.83
C GLY A 367 -17.87 -6.23 12.11
N LEU A 368 -16.58 -6.58 12.00
CA LEU A 368 -15.77 -6.98 13.15
C LEU A 368 -15.51 -5.80 14.10
N ILE A 369 -15.17 -4.63 13.56
CA ILE A 369 -15.00 -3.40 14.34
C ILE A 369 -16.30 -3.09 15.09
N ASN A 370 -17.46 -3.12 14.41
CA ASN A 370 -18.76 -2.87 15.06
C ASN A 370 -19.04 -3.89 16.18
N ILE A 371 -18.80 -5.19 15.97
CA ILE A 371 -18.98 -6.21 17.02
C ILE A 371 -18.11 -5.89 18.24
N LEU A 372 -16.83 -5.60 18.05
CA LEU A 372 -15.91 -5.30 19.15
C LEU A 372 -16.35 -4.05 19.92
N LYS A 373 -16.62 -2.94 19.20
CA LYS A 373 -17.10 -1.69 19.80
C LYS A 373 -18.39 -1.91 20.60
N LYS A 374 -19.38 -2.58 20.00
CA LYS A 374 -20.68 -2.86 20.63
C LYS A 374 -20.55 -3.73 21.87
N GLN A 375 -19.70 -4.76 21.84
CA GLN A 375 -19.46 -5.63 22.99
C GLN A 375 -18.76 -4.88 24.13
N ILE A 376 -17.71 -4.12 23.84
CA ILE A 376 -16.97 -3.33 24.84
C ILE A 376 -17.88 -2.27 25.45
N SER A 377 -18.53 -1.44 24.62
CA SER A 377 -19.42 -0.38 25.10
C SER A 377 -20.62 -0.93 25.89
N LYS A 378 -21.15 -2.11 25.55
CA LYS A 378 -22.22 -2.73 26.36
C LYS A 378 -21.74 -3.15 27.75
N ALA A 379 -20.54 -3.70 27.88
CA ALA A 379 -19.99 -4.06 29.18
C ALA A 379 -19.72 -2.80 30.04
N ILE A 380 -19.20 -1.72 29.45
CA ILE A 380 -19.04 -0.43 30.13
C ILE A 380 -20.39 0.14 30.57
N SER A 381 -21.38 0.13 29.68
CA SER A 381 -22.74 0.58 29.96
C SER A 381 -23.37 -0.15 31.16
N ASN A 382 -23.19 -1.47 31.24
CA ASN A 382 -23.67 -2.26 32.37
C ASN A 382 -23.01 -1.83 33.69
N LYS A 383 -21.69 -1.57 33.69
CA LYS A 383 -20.95 -1.09 34.86
C LYS A 383 -21.44 0.28 35.32
N LEU A 384 -21.69 1.19 34.38
CA LEU A 384 -22.14 2.56 34.66
C LEU A 384 -23.64 2.66 34.98
N GLY A 385 -24.44 1.65 34.63
CA GLY A 385 -25.90 1.73 34.70
C GLY A 385 -26.49 2.80 33.77
N LYS A 386 -25.86 3.03 32.60
CA LYS A 386 -26.23 4.06 31.63
C LYS A 386 -26.53 3.43 30.28
N GLU A 387 -27.62 3.84 29.63
CA GLU A 387 -28.06 3.29 28.34
C GLU A 387 -27.66 4.14 27.13
N ASN A 388 -27.19 5.38 27.35
CA ASN A 388 -26.63 6.25 26.32
C ASN A 388 -25.20 6.66 26.74
N ILE A 389 -24.20 6.08 26.10
CA ILE A 389 -22.78 6.40 26.32
C ILE A 389 -22.06 6.49 24.98
N PHE A 390 -21.00 7.29 24.95
CA PHE A 390 -20.11 7.40 23.81
C PHE A 390 -18.72 6.88 24.21
N VAL A 391 -18.14 5.99 23.42
CA VAL A 391 -16.80 5.44 23.69
C VAL A 391 -15.90 5.78 22.52
N PHE A 392 -14.76 6.39 22.82
CA PHE A 392 -13.69 6.66 21.87
C PHE A 392 -12.56 5.68 22.13
N PHE A 393 -12.10 5.00 21.07
CA PHE A 393 -11.07 3.98 21.11
C PHE A 393 -9.81 4.52 20.44
N ASN A 394 -8.72 4.62 21.19
CA ASN A 394 -7.40 4.96 20.68
C ASN A 394 -6.67 3.65 20.33
N THR A 395 -6.26 3.50 19.08
CA THR A 395 -5.57 2.31 18.58
C THR A 395 -4.07 2.52 18.36
N ASP A 396 -3.53 3.68 18.76
CA ASP A 396 -2.09 3.95 18.84
C ASP A 396 -1.54 3.65 20.24
N THR A 397 -0.23 3.44 20.38
CA THR A 397 0.43 3.21 21.68
C THR A 397 0.89 4.48 22.37
N THR A 398 0.51 5.64 21.83
CA THR A 398 0.68 6.95 22.45
C THR A 398 -0.69 7.47 22.92
N GLU A 399 -0.70 8.32 23.93
CA GLU A 399 -1.91 9.00 24.37
C GLU A 399 -2.45 9.88 23.23
N TYR A 400 -3.78 9.88 23.04
CA TYR A 400 -4.41 10.71 22.02
C TYR A 400 -5.01 11.99 22.63
N SER A 401 -4.51 13.13 22.13
CA SER A 401 -5.09 14.46 22.35
C SER A 401 -5.18 15.17 21.00
N GLY A 402 -6.39 15.51 20.56
CA GLY A 402 -6.58 16.09 19.23
C GLY A 402 -8.03 16.19 18.77
N MET A 403 -8.21 16.57 17.51
CA MET A 403 -9.51 16.78 16.88
C MET A 403 -10.00 15.50 16.19
N ALA A 404 -11.19 15.04 16.56
CA ALA A 404 -11.84 13.88 15.94
C ALA A 404 -13.25 14.23 15.43
N GLU A 405 -13.59 13.72 14.25
CA GLU A 405 -14.97 13.79 13.74
C GLU A 405 -15.78 12.62 14.31
N LEU A 406 -16.89 12.92 14.97
CA LEU A 406 -17.73 11.96 15.68
C LEU A 406 -19.17 12.03 15.17
N VAL A 407 -19.85 10.89 15.11
CA VAL A 407 -21.28 10.81 14.81
C VAL A 407 -22.05 10.52 16.10
N LEU A 408 -23.01 11.39 16.40
CA LEU A 408 -23.86 11.32 17.61
C LEU A 408 -25.34 11.36 17.23
N PHE A 409 -26.12 10.53 17.92
CA PHE A 409 -27.57 10.45 17.82
C PHE A 409 -28.22 10.96 19.11
N THR A 410 -29.14 11.90 18.95
CA THR A 410 -29.87 12.55 20.05
C THR A 410 -31.33 12.78 19.69
N ARG A 411 -32.21 12.89 20.67
CA ARG A 411 -33.60 13.34 20.47
C ARG A 411 -33.66 14.85 20.30
N GLU A 412 -32.82 15.56 21.04
CA GLU A 412 -32.74 17.01 20.99
C GLU A 412 -31.72 17.51 19.96
N LYS A 413 -31.97 18.71 19.42
CA LYS A 413 -31.07 19.36 18.43
C LYS A 413 -29.74 19.78 19.04
N ALA A 414 -29.76 20.14 20.32
CA ALA A 414 -28.62 20.61 21.07
C ALA A 414 -28.32 19.60 22.18
N PHE A 415 -27.03 19.40 22.42
CA PHE A 415 -26.51 18.48 23.41
C PHE A 415 -25.07 18.87 23.74
N SER A 416 -24.51 18.29 24.81
CA SER A 416 -23.09 18.36 25.10
C SER A 416 -22.51 16.95 25.31
N LEU A 417 -21.19 16.86 25.19
CA LEU A 417 -20.42 15.67 25.47
C LEU A 417 -19.55 15.94 26.69
N THR A 418 -19.55 15.05 27.67
CA THR A 418 -18.83 15.21 28.93
C THR A 418 -18.00 13.98 29.26
N ALA A 419 -16.79 14.18 29.76
CA ALA A 419 -16.02 13.12 30.39
C ALA A 419 -16.69 12.71 31.72
N LEU A 420 -16.31 11.55 32.27
CA LEU A 420 -16.96 11.01 33.47
C LEU A 420 -16.64 11.77 34.76
N ASP A 421 -15.58 12.56 34.77
CA ASP A 421 -15.25 13.49 35.86
C ASP A 421 -16.06 14.80 35.80
N GLY A 422 -16.87 14.98 34.74
CA GLY A 422 -17.71 16.16 34.51
C GLY A 422 -17.07 17.23 33.63
N GLU A 423 -15.84 17.04 33.13
CA GLU A 423 -15.24 17.97 32.18
C GLU A 423 -16.02 17.96 30.85
N LYS A 424 -16.32 19.15 30.33
CA LYS A 424 -17.01 19.30 29.03
C LYS A 424 -16.02 19.14 27.89
N VAL A 425 -16.36 18.30 26.92
CA VAL A 425 -15.64 18.18 25.66
C VAL A 425 -16.08 19.32 24.74
N SER A 426 -15.13 20.07 24.20
CA SER A 426 -15.42 21.08 23.18
C SER A 426 -15.89 20.37 21.92
N ILE A 427 -17.14 20.62 21.52
CA ILE A 427 -17.72 20.07 20.30
C ILE A 427 -18.28 21.17 19.42
N GLU A 428 -18.17 20.97 18.11
CA GLU A 428 -18.68 21.86 17.09
C GLU A 428 -19.45 21.07 16.03
N LYS A 429 -20.69 21.47 15.77
CA LYS A 429 -21.54 20.83 14.77
C LYS A 429 -21.02 21.11 13.35
N ALA A 430 -20.71 20.03 12.64
CA ALA A 430 -20.35 20.05 11.21
C ALA A 430 -21.59 19.81 10.33
N ALA A 431 -22.41 18.80 10.65
CA ALA A 431 -23.65 18.49 9.93
C ALA A 431 -24.72 17.95 10.88
N GLN A 432 -26.00 18.18 10.57
CA GLN A 432 -27.10 17.59 11.34
C GLN A 432 -28.31 17.31 10.45
N GLU A 433 -28.85 16.11 10.58
CA GLU A 433 -30.02 15.63 9.86
C GLU A 433 -31.09 15.19 10.87
N TYR A 434 -32.36 15.50 10.59
CA TYR A 434 -33.49 14.91 11.32
C TYR A 434 -33.94 13.63 10.65
N ILE A 435 -33.96 12.54 11.41
CA ILE A 435 -34.40 11.22 10.96
C ILE A 435 -35.75 10.90 11.62
N SER A 436 -36.72 10.54 10.81
CA SER A 436 -38.03 10.08 11.29
C SER A 436 -37.89 8.76 12.05
N GLY A 437 -38.51 8.66 13.23
CA GLY A 437 -38.61 7.39 13.97
C GLY A 437 -39.53 6.37 13.28
N GLY A 438 -40.25 6.79 12.23
CA GLY A 438 -41.20 5.97 11.51
C GLY A 438 -42.42 5.65 12.36
N LYS A 439 -42.96 4.44 12.19
CA LYS A 439 -44.12 3.95 12.90
C LYS A 439 -43.82 2.57 13.47
N LYS A 440 -44.32 2.31 14.68
CA LYS A 440 -44.30 0.98 15.31
C LYS A 440 -45.71 0.41 15.30
N ILE A 441 -45.82 -0.87 14.94
CA ILE A 441 -47.08 -1.62 15.09
C ILE A 441 -47.20 -2.07 16.55
N VAL A 442 -48.29 -1.68 17.19
CA VAL A 442 -48.65 -2.11 18.54
C VAL A 442 -49.93 -2.92 18.44
N VAL A 443 -49.89 -4.16 18.93
CA VAL A 443 -51.08 -5.02 19.01
C VAL A 443 -51.91 -4.61 20.22
N THR A 444 -53.16 -4.24 19.97
CA THR A 444 -54.14 -3.90 21.00
C THR A 444 -55.27 -4.93 21.03
N ALA A 445 -56.18 -4.84 22.00
CA ALA A 445 -57.38 -5.67 22.03
C ALA A 445 -58.28 -5.50 20.77
N GLU A 446 -58.04 -4.44 19.98
CA GLU A 446 -58.77 -4.10 18.76
C GLU A 446 -58.00 -4.47 17.47
N GLY A 447 -56.81 -5.08 17.59
CA GLY A 447 -55.93 -5.44 16.47
C GLY A 447 -54.64 -4.61 16.39
N GLU A 448 -53.95 -4.70 15.26
CA GLU A 448 -52.72 -3.95 14.99
C GLU A 448 -53.01 -2.46 14.79
N LYS A 449 -52.34 -1.62 15.57
CA LYS A 449 -52.39 -0.16 15.44
C LYS A 449 -51.00 0.38 15.17
N GLU A 450 -50.87 1.18 14.11
CA GLU A 450 -49.67 1.96 13.88
C GLU A 450 -49.61 3.13 14.86
N VAL A 451 -48.47 3.28 15.53
CA VAL A 451 -48.17 4.41 16.42
C VAL A 451 -46.91 5.09 15.90
N GLU A 452 -46.97 6.42 15.70
CA GLU A 452 -45.79 7.20 15.33
C GLU A 452 -44.73 7.14 16.42
N VAL A 453 -43.48 6.95 16.01
CA VAL A 453 -42.32 6.98 16.89
C VAL A 453 -41.65 8.34 16.71
N ALA A 454 -41.37 9.01 17.83
CA ALA A 454 -40.65 10.28 17.80
C ALA A 454 -39.32 10.14 17.05
N GLY A 455 -39.04 11.07 16.14
CA GLY A 455 -37.76 11.12 15.43
C GLY A 455 -36.60 11.53 16.32
N TYR A 456 -35.43 11.61 15.70
CA TYR A 456 -34.16 11.92 16.33
C TYR A 456 -33.23 12.62 15.33
N TYR A 457 -32.08 13.09 15.81
CA TYR A 457 -31.07 13.76 15.00
C TYR A 457 -29.84 12.87 14.86
N ARG A 458 -29.29 12.81 13.65
CA ARG A 458 -27.92 12.35 13.39
C ARG A 458 -27.06 13.58 13.24
N THR A 459 -26.05 13.74 14.10
CA THR A 459 -25.20 14.93 14.15
C THR A 459 -23.74 14.51 13.98
N VAL A 460 -23.07 15.07 12.98
CA VAL A 460 -21.61 15.00 12.83
C VAL A 460 -21.02 16.19 13.58
N VAL A 461 -20.13 15.92 14.53
CA VAL A 461 -19.43 16.95 15.31
C VAL A 461 -17.92 16.80 15.18
N LEU A 462 -17.20 17.91 15.12
CA LEU A 462 -15.78 17.94 15.42
C LEU A 462 -15.62 18.08 16.93
N ALA A 463 -14.87 17.19 17.56
CA ALA A 463 -14.65 17.17 19.00
C ALA A 463 -13.15 17.27 19.32
N GLU A 464 -12.82 18.11 20.30
CA GLU A 464 -11.48 18.21 20.88
C GLU A 464 -11.38 17.23 22.05
N LEU A 465 -10.76 16.07 21.82
CA LEU A 465 -10.55 15.05 22.85
C LEU A 465 -9.16 15.22 23.46
N LYS A 466 -9.06 14.96 24.76
CA LYS A 466 -7.83 15.10 25.54
C LYS A 466 -7.58 13.85 26.34
N GLU A 467 -6.31 13.50 26.46
CA GLU A 467 -5.80 12.48 27.35
C GLU A 467 -6.51 11.12 27.20
N VAL A 468 -6.85 10.74 25.96
CA VAL A 468 -7.43 9.41 25.71
C VAL A 468 -6.31 8.37 25.85
N PRO A 469 -6.47 7.36 26.74
CA PRO A 469 -5.39 6.44 27.05
C PRO A 469 -4.82 5.70 25.84
N ALA A 470 -3.52 5.45 25.87
CA ALA A 470 -2.80 4.69 24.85
C ALA A 470 -3.35 3.26 24.69
N MET A 471 -3.53 2.85 23.43
CA MET A 471 -4.00 1.54 23.00
C MET A 471 -5.21 1.05 23.81
N GLY A 472 -6.20 1.94 23.91
CA GLY A 472 -7.17 1.96 24.97
C GLY A 472 -8.47 2.62 24.55
N TYR A 473 -9.27 3.01 25.55
CA TYR A 473 -10.52 3.74 25.31
C TYR A 473 -10.88 4.64 26.47
N GLN A 474 -11.69 5.65 26.17
CA GLN A 474 -12.29 6.57 27.13
C GLN A 474 -13.79 6.69 26.86
N THR A 475 -14.58 6.70 27.93
CA THR A 475 -16.05 6.85 27.86
C THR A 475 -16.48 8.26 28.20
N TYR A 476 -17.47 8.74 27.45
CA TYR A 476 -18.11 10.05 27.57
C TYR A 476 -19.63 9.89 27.67
N LEU A 477 -20.28 10.90 28.24
CA LEU A 477 -21.73 10.97 28.37
C LEU A 477 -22.30 12.03 27.43
N VAL A 478 -23.38 11.68 26.74
CA VAL A 478 -24.16 12.58 25.90
C VAL A 478 -25.28 13.18 26.75
N ASP A 479 -25.25 14.50 26.96
CA ASP A 479 -26.25 15.24 27.72
C ASP A 479 -27.12 16.09 26.78
N GLU A 480 -28.40 15.71 26.66
CA GLU A 480 -29.39 16.37 25.81
C GLU A 480 -30.13 17.52 26.51
N THR A 481 -29.76 17.89 27.75
CA THR A 481 -30.39 19.00 28.47
C THR A 481 -29.84 20.38 28.08
N GLU A 482 -28.71 20.41 27.36
CA GLU A 482 -28.08 21.62 26.85
C GLU A 482 -28.99 22.32 25.82
N LYS A 483 -29.04 23.66 25.87
CA LYS A 483 -29.95 24.44 25.01
C LYS A 483 -29.31 24.95 23.72
N ALA A 484 -27.99 24.86 23.60
CA ALA A 484 -27.26 25.34 22.43
C ALA A 484 -26.07 24.45 22.12
N LEU A 485 -25.96 24.05 20.86
CA LEU A 485 -24.79 23.38 20.32
C LEU A 485 -24.07 24.38 19.42
N LYS A 486 -22.77 24.58 19.67
CA LYS A 486 -21.94 25.45 18.83
C LYS A 486 -21.90 24.88 17.41
N GLN A 487 -21.93 25.77 16.43
CA GLN A 487 -21.92 25.40 15.02
C GLN A 487 -21.04 26.38 14.26
N ARG A 488 -20.49 25.92 13.15
CA ARG A 488 -19.85 26.82 12.20
C ARG A 488 -20.89 27.76 11.62
N ILE A 489 -20.51 29.02 11.44
CA ILE A 489 -21.38 30.06 10.89
C ILE A 489 -20.88 30.42 9.50
N GLY A 490 -21.80 30.42 8.53
CA GLY A 490 -21.58 30.94 7.20
C GLY A 490 -21.24 32.43 7.27
N LYS A 491 -20.00 32.80 6.94
CA LYS A 491 -19.57 34.20 6.97
C LYS A 491 -18.70 34.48 5.77
N ALA A 492 -19.15 35.37 4.89
CA ALA A 492 -18.32 35.88 3.80
C ALA A 492 -17.03 36.45 4.39
N ASP A 493 -15.92 35.77 4.13
CA ASP A 493 -14.63 36.06 4.71
C ASP A 493 -13.57 35.43 3.82
N GLU A 494 -12.70 36.28 3.29
CA GLU A 494 -11.64 35.90 2.35
C GLU A 494 -10.40 35.35 3.07
N ARG A 495 -10.50 35.10 4.39
CA ARG A 495 -9.44 34.47 5.18
C ARG A 495 -9.99 33.37 6.10
N ILE A 496 -9.33 32.22 6.16
CA ILE A 496 -9.50 31.23 7.25
C ILE A 496 -8.16 30.93 7.91
N GLU A 497 -8.13 30.72 9.22
CA GLU A 497 -6.87 30.50 9.94
C GLU A 497 -7.05 29.75 11.26
N ASN A 498 -5.98 29.12 11.72
CA ASN A 498 -5.80 28.69 13.10
C ASN A 498 -4.60 29.45 13.71
N GLU A 499 -4.05 28.99 14.82
CA GLU A 499 -2.88 29.61 15.46
C GLU A 499 -1.57 29.46 14.68
N LEU A 500 -1.46 28.47 13.79
CA LEU A 500 -0.23 28.07 13.08
C LEU A 500 -0.21 28.44 11.59
N LEU A 501 -1.36 28.40 10.93
CA LEU A 501 -1.54 28.53 9.49
C LEU A 501 -2.69 29.49 9.17
N ALA A 502 -2.58 30.19 8.04
CA ALA A 502 -3.66 30.99 7.48
C ALA A 502 -3.78 30.80 5.98
N LEU A 503 -5.01 30.67 5.49
CA LEU A 503 -5.34 30.73 4.08
C LEU A 503 -6.00 32.07 3.76
N THR A 504 -5.61 32.69 2.65
CA THR A 504 -6.21 33.91 2.13
C THR A 504 -6.65 33.70 0.68
N TRP A 505 -7.86 34.15 0.34
CA TRP A 505 -8.39 34.12 -1.01
C TRP A 505 -8.32 35.54 -1.57
N THR A 506 -7.64 35.74 -2.68
CA THR A 506 -7.47 37.07 -3.30
C THR A 506 -7.36 36.91 -4.80
N ASN A 507 -8.12 37.71 -5.56
CA ASN A 507 -8.14 37.64 -7.02
C ASN A 507 -8.36 36.20 -7.55
N GLU A 508 -9.35 35.49 -6.99
CA GLU A 508 -9.69 34.11 -7.40
C GLU A 508 -8.59 33.07 -7.12
N ASN A 509 -7.57 33.39 -6.32
CA ASN A 509 -6.47 32.50 -5.96
C ASN A 509 -6.37 32.30 -4.44
N VAL A 510 -5.81 31.15 -4.03
CA VAL A 510 -5.57 30.80 -2.62
C VAL A 510 -4.09 30.98 -2.29
N SER A 511 -3.78 31.59 -1.15
CA SER A 511 -2.42 31.63 -0.60
C SER A 511 -2.39 30.98 0.79
N LEU A 512 -1.29 30.33 1.14
CA LEU A 512 -1.03 29.72 2.45
C LEU A 512 0.11 30.43 3.16
N THR A 513 -0.14 30.92 4.36
CA THR A 513 0.86 31.54 5.25
C THR A 513 1.16 30.61 6.42
N ASN A 514 2.44 30.33 6.65
CA ASN A 514 2.93 29.78 7.91
C ASN A 514 3.09 30.94 8.91
N LYS A 515 2.30 30.94 9.98
CA LYS A 515 2.28 32.04 10.96
C LYS A 515 3.48 32.02 11.90
N THR A 516 4.15 30.87 12.02
CA THR A 516 5.34 30.70 12.85
C THR A 516 6.57 31.27 12.16
N THR A 517 6.75 30.99 10.87
CA THR A 517 7.90 31.50 10.08
C THR A 517 7.61 32.85 9.42
N GLY A 518 6.34 33.16 9.17
CA GLY A 518 5.90 34.36 8.43
C GLY A 518 5.92 34.17 6.91
N GLU A 519 6.38 33.02 6.41
CA GLU A 519 6.45 32.73 4.98
C GLU A 519 5.06 32.53 4.37
N THR A 520 4.90 32.93 3.11
CA THR A 520 3.64 32.80 2.38
C THR A 520 3.87 32.21 1.00
N VAL A 521 3.08 31.20 0.67
CA VAL A 521 2.99 30.58 -0.64
C VAL A 521 1.76 31.14 -1.34
N GLU A 522 1.95 31.88 -2.43
CA GLU A 522 0.86 32.39 -3.27
C GLU A 522 0.45 31.36 -4.33
N ASN A 523 -0.81 31.41 -4.79
CA ASN A 523 -1.35 30.49 -5.80
C ASN A 523 -1.12 29.01 -5.42
N LEU A 524 -1.53 28.67 -4.19
CA LEU A 524 -1.26 27.42 -3.51
C LEU A 524 -1.54 26.18 -4.35
N LEU A 525 -2.66 26.18 -5.09
CA LEU A 525 -3.07 25.03 -5.88
C LEU A 525 -3.68 25.46 -7.21
N ARG A 526 -3.38 24.69 -8.25
CA ARG A 526 -4.00 24.75 -9.57
C ARG A 526 -4.10 23.33 -10.14
N PHE A 527 -4.96 23.12 -11.13
CA PHE A 527 -5.16 21.81 -11.74
C PHE A 527 -4.62 21.76 -13.15
N GLU A 528 -4.00 20.64 -13.50
CA GLU A 528 -3.45 20.38 -14.82
C GLU A 528 -4.22 19.23 -15.46
N ASN A 529 -4.66 19.43 -16.71
CA ASN A 529 -5.20 18.39 -17.57
C ASN A 529 -4.36 18.26 -18.85
N VAL A 530 -3.85 17.05 -19.09
CA VAL A 530 -3.12 16.66 -20.30
C VAL A 530 -3.79 15.45 -20.93
N GLY A 531 -3.64 15.27 -22.24
CA GLY A 531 -4.06 14.05 -22.90
C GLY A 531 -3.11 12.89 -22.59
N ASP A 532 -3.65 11.68 -22.54
CA ASP A 532 -2.91 10.45 -22.34
C ASP A 532 -3.17 9.46 -23.48
N ALA A 533 -2.15 9.26 -24.32
CA ALA A 533 -2.19 8.32 -25.43
C ALA A 533 -1.75 6.91 -25.04
N GLY A 534 -1.60 6.64 -23.75
CA GLY A 534 -1.01 5.45 -23.18
C GLY A 534 -1.94 4.24 -23.15
N ASP A 535 -1.68 3.39 -22.16
CA ASP A 535 -2.46 2.20 -21.84
C ASP A 535 -2.44 1.96 -20.32
N SER A 536 -2.98 0.85 -19.85
CA SER A 536 -3.11 0.57 -18.42
C SER A 536 -1.77 0.39 -17.68
N TYR A 537 -0.64 0.29 -18.38
CA TYR A 537 0.67 0.27 -17.73
C TYR A 537 1.26 1.66 -17.63
N ASP A 538 1.24 2.42 -18.72
CA ASP A 538 2.03 3.63 -18.84
C ASP A 538 1.25 4.79 -19.43
N PHE A 539 1.43 5.96 -18.81
CA PHE A 539 1.13 7.24 -19.40
C PHE A 539 2.00 7.45 -20.65
N SER A 540 1.39 7.93 -21.72
CA SER A 540 2.12 8.36 -22.92
C SER A 540 1.68 9.77 -23.30
N PRO A 541 2.60 10.76 -23.28
CA PRO A 541 2.24 12.09 -23.72
C PRO A 541 1.86 12.10 -25.20
N LEU A 542 0.95 13.01 -25.55
CA LEU A 542 0.60 13.32 -26.93
C LEU A 542 1.62 14.31 -27.53
N ASP A 543 2.00 14.08 -28.79
CA ASP A 543 2.89 15.01 -29.51
C ASP A 543 2.25 16.40 -29.63
N LYS A 544 3.01 17.44 -29.22
CA LYS A 544 2.59 18.85 -29.22
C LYS A 544 1.34 19.15 -28.38
N ASP A 545 1.03 18.32 -27.40
CA ASP A 545 -0.02 18.64 -26.45
C ASP A 545 0.41 19.79 -25.52
N GLU A 546 -0.53 20.70 -25.26
CA GLU A 546 -0.36 21.81 -24.33
C GLU A 546 -1.26 21.55 -23.14
N ALA A 547 -0.72 21.61 -21.92
CA ALA A 547 -1.51 21.40 -20.71
C ALA A 547 -2.62 22.46 -20.56
N ILE A 548 -3.83 22.02 -20.22
CA ILE A 548 -4.92 22.92 -19.82
C ILE A 548 -4.79 23.11 -18.31
N VAL A 549 -4.57 24.35 -17.89
CA VAL A 549 -4.40 24.71 -16.49
C VAL A 549 -5.64 25.44 -15.99
N ILE A 550 -6.24 24.93 -14.90
CA ILE A 550 -7.37 25.54 -14.21
C ILE A 550 -6.86 26.08 -12.88
N GLU A 551 -6.60 27.38 -12.82
CA GLU A 551 -6.03 28.05 -11.64
C GLU A 551 -7.09 28.79 -10.80
N LYS A 552 -8.09 29.39 -11.47
CA LYS A 552 -9.04 30.27 -10.81
C LYS A 552 -10.07 29.49 -10.02
N ALA A 553 -10.30 29.94 -8.79
CA ALA A 553 -11.24 29.36 -7.86
C ALA A 553 -12.40 30.33 -7.56
N GLU A 554 -13.63 29.85 -7.73
CA GLU A 554 -14.82 30.49 -7.17
C GLU A 554 -14.98 30.06 -5.70
N LEU A 555 -15.05 31.01 -4.78
CA LEU A 555 -15.34 30.74 -3.37
C LEU A 555 -16.84 30.51 -3.16
N LEU A 556 -17.24 29.25 -3.02
CA LEU A 556 -18.65 28.87 -2.88
C LEU A 556 -19.18 29.08 -1.47
N SER A 557 -18.41 28.70 -0.45
CA SER A 557 -18.85 28.85 0.94
C SER A 557 -17.68 28.96 1.91
N VAL A 558 -17.94 29.63 3.04
CA VAL A 558 -17.01 29.83 4.14
C VAL A 558 -17.72 29.55 5.43
N GLU A 559 -17.17 28.65 6.22
CA GLU A 559 -17.68 28.24 7.51
C GLU A 559 -16.64 28.56 8.58
N LYS A 560 -16.99 29.39 9.57
CA LYS A 560 -16.11 29.69 10.70
C LYS A 560 -16.71 29.17 12.00
N GLY A 561 -15.95 28.32 12.66
CA GLY A 561 -16.23 27.78 13.97
C GLY A 561 -15.20 28.20 15.01
N GLU A 562 -15.39 27.74 16.24
CA GLU A 562 -14.39 27.87 17.30
C GLU A 562 -13.27 26.82 17.17
N LEU A 563 -13.57 25.62 16.65
CA LEU A 563 -12.59 24.53 16.53
C LEU A 563 -11.97 24.42 15.15
N ALA A 564 -12.68 24.83 14.11
CA ALA A 564 -12.21 24.76 12.75
C ALA A 564 -12.81 25.84 11.85
N GLN A 565 -12.12 26.13 10.76
CA GLN A 565 -12.60 27.00 9.70
C GLN A 565 -12.43 26.28 8.36
N ARG A 566 -13.42 26.42 7.49
CA ARG A 566 -13.52 25.66 6.25
C ARG A 566 -13.91 26.56 5.08
N TRP A 567 -13.30 26.29 3.93
CA TRP A 567 -13.72 26.75 2.62
C TRP A 567 -14.20 25.62 1.75
N VAL A 568 -15.16 25.95 0.88
CA VAL A 568 -15.50 25.18 -0.31
C VAL A 568 -15.27 26.07 -1.52
N LEU A 569 -14.39 25.62 -2.41
CA LEU A 569 -13.98 26.28 -3.63
C LEU A 569 -14.44 25.45 -4.84
N LYS A 570 -14.70 26.10 -5.96
CA LYS A 570 -14.97 25.46 -7.24
C LYS A 570 -13.94 25.91 -8.27
N HIS A 571 -13.29 24.93 -8.89
CA HIS A 571 -12.47 25.14 -10.08
C HIS A 571 -13.21 24.51 -11.26
N GLU A 572 -13.33 25.24 -12.36
CA GLU A 572 -14.05 24.78 -13.55
C GLU A 572 -13.34 25.25 -14.82
N GLY A 573 -13.25 24.36 -15.80
CA GLY A 573 -12.74 24.66 -17.12
C GLY A 573 -13.28 23.66 -18.14
N LEU A 574 -13.25 24.02 -19.42
CA LEU A 574 -13.55 23.08 -20.49
C LEU A 574 -12.28 22.31 -20.86
N ILE A 575 -12.40 21.00 -20.95
CA ILE A 575 -11.37 20.09 -21.44
C ILE A 575 -11.91 19.32 -22.66
N PRO A 576 -11.04 18.66 -23.44
CA PRO A 576 -11.50 17.81 -24.53
C PRO A 576 -12.12 16.51 -24.00
N ALA A 577 -13.17 16.02 -24.63
CA ALA A 577 -13.85 14.80 -24.20
C ALA A 577 -13.03 13.52 -24.44
N ALA A 578 -12.10 13.56 -25.40
CA ALA A 578 -11.20 12.46 -25.76
C ALA A 578 -9.97 12.96 -26.56
N VAL A 579 -9.01 12.07 -26.81
CA VAL A 579 -7.79 12.35 -27.59
C VAL A 579 -8.06 12.97 -28.98
N GLU A 580 -9.11 12.54 -29.68
CA GLU A 580 -9.40 13.07 -31.02
C GLU A 580 -9.86 14.53 -30.99
N GLU A 581 -10.62 14.94 -29.96
CA GLU A 581 -10.96 16.35 -29.74
C GLU A 581 -9.74 17.16 -29.30
N ARG A 582 -8.87 16.57 -28.45
CA ARG A 582 -7.61 17.19 -28.01
C ARG A 582 -6.74 17.57 -29.21
N LYS A 583 -6.55 16.62 -30.15
CA LYS A 583 -5.81 16.85 -31.39
C LYS A 583 -6.46 17.91 -32.29
N ALA A 584 -7.78 18.04 -32.25
CA ALA A 584 -8.51 19.07 -32.99
C ALA A 584 -8.50 20.44 -32.30
N GLY A 585 -7.99 20.54 -31.07
CA GLY A 585 -8.02 21.76 -30.26
C GLY A 585 -9.43 22.13 -29.79
N HIS A 586 -10.34 21.15 -29.71
CA HIS A 586 -11.72 21.36 -29.28
C HIS A 586 -11.87 20.96 -27.81
N GLN A 587 -12.42 21.87 -27.00
CA GLN A 587 -12.70 21.66 -25.58
C GLN A 587 -14.22 21.72 -25.39
N SER A 588 -14.84 20.59 -25.04
CA SER A 588 -16.30 20.44 -25.02
C SER A 588 -16.83 19.92 -23.68
N GLU A 589 -16.00 19.25 -22.88
CA GLU A 589 -16.39 18.58 -21.65
C GLU A 589 -16.01 19.44 -20.43
N PRO A 590 -16.95 19.78 -19.53
CA PRO A 590 -16.64 20.51 -18.31
C PRO A 590 -15.91 19.61 -17.29
N LEU A 591 -14.73 20.05 -16.85
CA LEU A 591 -14.07 19.50 -15.67
C LEU A 591 -14.38 20.39 -14.46
N VAL A 592 -15.21 19.89 -13.54
CA VAL A 592 -15.58 20.59 -12.31
C VAL A 592 -14.90 19.91 -11.12
N ILE A 593 -14.16 20.70 -10.34
CA ILE A 593 -13.44 20.23 -9.16
C ILE A 593 -13.91 21.03 -7.94
N THR A 594 -14.65 20.36 -7.06
CA THR A 594 -15.05 20.95 -5.77
C THR A 594 -13.98 20.66 -4.73
N THR A 595 -13.35 21.70 -4.21
CA THR A 595 -12.25 21.59 -3.24
C THR A 595 -12.70 22.09 -1.88
N THR A 596 -12.59 21.24 -0.87
CA THR A 596 -12.69 21.63 0.54
C THR A 596 -11.30 21.88 1.10
N LEU A 597 -11.08 23.05 1.71
CA LEU A 597 -9.91 23.36 2.52
C LEU A 597 -10.35 23.58 3.98
N GLU A 598 -9.75 22.88 4.93
CA GLU A 598 -10.07 23.02 6.35
C GLU A 598 -8.80 23.21 7.18
N VAL A 599 -8.83 24.18 8.10
CA VAL A 599 -7.84 24.37 9.17
C VAL A 599 -8.53 24.11 10.50
N ARG A 600 -7.89 23.29 11.34
CA ARG A 600 -8.38 22.95 12.69
C ARG A 600 -7.41 23.51 13.73
N ASN A 601 -7.92 23.94 14.87
CA ASN A 601 -7.03 24.39 15.96
C ASN A 601 -6.11 23.25 16.40
N GLY A 602 -4.85 23.57 16.69
CA GLY A 602 -3.78 22.65 17.07
C GLY A 602 -3.08 21.96 15.90
N GLU A 603 -3.62 22.01 14.68
CA GLU A 603 -3.05 21.29 13.54
C GLU A 603 -2.09 22.16 12.71
N GLN A 604 -0.87 21.67 12.45
CA GLN A 604 0.11 22.27 11.53
C GLN A 604 -0.15 21.85 10.07
N VAL A 605 -1.39 21.51 9.73
CA VAL A 605 -1.77 21.09 8.38
C VAL A 605 -3.04 21.77 7.88
N VAL A 606 -3.11 21.97 6.57
CA VAL A 606 -4.36 22.25 5.87
C VAL A 606 -4.90 20.93 5.34
N ARG A 607 -6.12 20.55 5.73
CA ARG A 607 -6.80 19.37 5.19
C ARG A 607 -7.45 19.73 3.86
N VAL A 608 -7.21 18.92 2.84
CA VAL A 608 -7.68 19.12 1.46
C VAL A 608 -8.48 17.91 1.00
N CYS A 609 -9.65 18.17 0.40
CA CYS A 609 -10.47 17.17 -0.25
C CYS A 609 -10.95 17.69 -1.60
N HIS A 610 -10.66 16.98 -2.68
CA HIS A 610 -11.20 17.25 -4.01
C HIS A 610 -12.29 16.23 -4.34
N GLN A 611 -13.42 16.70 -4.87
CA GLN A 611 -14.46 15.88 -5.48
C GLN A 611 -14.51 16.19 -6.97
N ILE A 612 -14.39 15.15 -7.79
CA ILE A 612 -14.35 15.24 -9.26
C ILE A 612 -15.31 14.21 -9.83
N GLN A 613 -16.21 14.64 -10.71
CA GLN A 613 -16.93 13.74 -11.61
C GLN A 613 -16.17 13.71 -12.94
N ASN A 614 -15.66 12.55 -13.34
CA ASN A 614 -15.00 12.41 -14.63
C ASN A 614 -15.95 11.83 -15.69
N GLU A 615 -16.00 12.48 -16.86
CA GLU A 615 -16.74 12.01 -18.05
C GLU A 615 -15.85 11.90 -19.30
N ALA A 616 -14.64 12.50 -19.24
CA ALA A 616 -13.68 12.51 -20.33
C ALA A 616 -12.84 11.22 -20.38
N GLU A 617 -12.26 10.97 -21.54
CA GLU A 617 -11.45 9.79 -21.86
C GLU A 617 -10.01 10.17 -22.20
N ASP A 618 -9.09 9.21 -22.01
CA ASP A 618 -7.71 9.30 -22.50
C ASP A 618 -6.99 10.58 -22.03
N HIS A 619 -7.02 10.84 -20.73
CA HIS A 619 -6.45 12.03 -20.11
C HIS A 619 -5.82 11.75 -18.74
N ARG A 620 -5.08 12.72 -18.21
CA ARG A 620 -4.55 12.70 -16.85
C ARG A 620 -4.87 14.02 -16.15
N VAL A 621 -5.30 13.94 -14.90
CA VAL A 621 -5.56 15.10 -14.05
C VAL A 621 -4.59 15.11 -12.87
N ARG A 622 -3.94 16.26 -12.65
CA ARG A 622 -3.03 16.49 -11.51
C ARG A 622 -3.44 17.75 -10.75
N VAL A 623 -3.17 17.76 -9.46
CA VAL A 623 -3.09 19.02 -8.69
C VAL A 623 -1.63 19.43 -8.62
N LEU A 624 -1.34 20.67 -8.99
CA LEU A 624 -0.03 21.30 -8.87
C LEU A 624 -0.06 22.18 -7.63
N LEU A 625 0.77 21.83 -6.64
CA LEU A 625 0.90 22.56 -5.40
C LEU A 625 2.11 23.47 -5.49
N ASN A 626 1.89 24.78 -5.43
CA ASN A 626 3.00 25.71 -5.29
C ASN A 626 3.62 25.51 -3.90
N THR A 627 4.94 25.48 -3.84
CA THR A 627 5.69 25.23 -2.61
C THR A 627 6.46 26.47 -2.14
N GLY A 628 6.48 27.54 -2.94
CA GLY A 628 7.19 28.79 -2.65
C GLY A 628 8.67 28.80 -3.03
N VAL A 629 9.25 27.66 -3.45
CA VAL A 629 10.64 27.57 -3.90
C VAL A 629 10.72 27.25 -5.40
N ARG A 630 11.91 27.35 -6.00
CA ARG A 630 12.15 27.10 -7.43
C ARG A 630 13.49 26.40 -7.64
N ASN A 631 13.69 25.83 -8.83
CA ASN A 631 14.92 25.11 -9.20
C ASN A 631 15.26 24.01 -8.20
N VAL A 632 14.26 23.16 -7.90
CA VAL A 632 14.39 22.10 -6.91
C VAL A 632 15.23 20.97 -7.49
N GLU A 633 16.33 20.63 -6.81
CA GLU A 633 17.21 19.53 -7.25
C GLU A 633 16.80 18.17 -6.66
N LYS A 634 16.25 18.19 -5.43
CA LYS A 634 15.92 17.00 -4.65
C LYS A 634 14.53 17.08 -4.05
N THR A 635 13.88 15.93 -4.00
CA THR A 635 12.61 15.69 -3.33
C THR A 635 12.76 14.53 -2.35
N PHE A 636 11.85 14.40 -1.39
CA PHE A 636 11.78 13.24 -0.52
C PHE A 636 10.34 12.70 -0.40
N ALA A 637 10.24 11.44 0.01
CA ALA A 637 8.98 10.79 0.37
C ALA A 637 9.21 9.79 1.51
N ASP A 638 8.13 9.26 2.09
CA ASP A 638 8.24 8.07 2.93
C ASP A 638 8.31 6.79 2.10
N GLN A 639 9.10 5.82 2.59
CA GLN A 639 9.13 4.47 2.07
C GLN A 639 9.66 3.55 3.17
N GLY A 640 8.89 2.57 3.62
CA GLY A 640 9.34 1.63 4.65
C GLY A 640 9.51 2.32 6.00
N PHE A 641 10.71 2.25 6.59
CA PHE A 641 10.98 2.70 7.97
C PHE A 641 11.63 4.09 8.05
N GLY A 642 11.65 4.87 6.95
CA GLY A 642 12.25 6.20 6.94
C GLY A 642 11.94 6.98 5.67
N LEU A 643 12.72 8.04 5.44
CA LEU A 643 12.61 8.87 4.24
C LEU A 643 13.51 8.34 3.11
N ILE A 644 13.05 8.50 1.87
CA ILE A 644 13.86 8.34 0.65
C ILE A 644 14.05 9.69 -0.02
N GLU A 645 15.28 10.02 -0.44
CA GLU A 645 15.57 11.20 -1.25
C GLU A 645 15.72 10.81 -2.72
N ARG A 646 15.20 11.65 -3.62
CA ARG A 646 15.23 11.44 -5.07
C ARG A 646 15.58 12.71 -5.80
N SER A 647 16.15 12.58 -7.01
CA SER A 647 16.38 13.73 -7.89
C SER A 647 15.08 14.24 -8.48
N ALA A 648 14.84 15.55 -8.45
CA ALA A 648 13.69 16.14 -9.13
C ALA A 648 13.78 15.98 -10.67
N GLU A 649 15.00 15.97 -11.22
CA GLU A 649 15.27 15.65 -12.62
C GLU A 649 16.18 14.43 -12.73
N ASN A 650 15.73 13.39 -13.44
CA ASN A 650 16.54 12.22 -13.69
C ASN A 650 17.57 12.52 -14.79
N PRO A 651 18.89 12.50 -14.49
CA PRO A 651 19.92 12.84 -15.47
C PRO A 651 19.99 11.85 -16.64
N ARG A 652 19.37 10.66 -16.52
CA ARG A 652 19.32 9.66 -17.57
C ARG A 652 18.16 9.85 -18.54
N LEU A 653 17.25 10.78 -18.28
CA LEU A 653 16.16 11.12 -19.19
C LEU A 653 16.69 11.69 -20.49
N GLN A 654 17.75 12.51 -20.47
CA GLN A 654 18.29 13.03 -21.71
C GLN A 654 18.98 11.92 -22.54
N GLY A 655 18.51 11.74 -23.78
CA GLY A 655 19.06 10.79 -24.74
C GLY A 655 18.74 9.32 -24.44
N TRP A 656 17.70 9.03 -23.64
CA TRP A 656 17.36 7.67 -23.22
C TRP A 656 17.02 6.74 -24.39
N LYS A 657 16.38 7.28 -25.44
CA LYS A 657 15.98 6.53 -26.64
C LYS A 657 17.19 6.08 -27.44
N GLU A 658 18.14 6.99 -27.64
CA GLU A 658 19.40 6.74 -28.36
C GLU A 658 20.27 5.72 -27.61
N LYS A 659 20.17 5.71 -26.27
CA LYS A 659 20.81 4.71 -25.39
C LYS A 659 20.03 3.39 -25.31
N GLY A 660 18.89 3.28 -25.99
CA GLY A 660 18.08 2.07 -26.08
C GLY A 660 17.43 1.64 -24.76
N PHE A 661 16.99 2.58 -23.92
CA PHE A 661 16.25 2.21 -22.70
C PHE A 661 14.87 1.65 -23.08
N ALA A 662 14.37 0.70 -22.29
CA ALA A 662 13.09 0.04 -22.53
C ALA A 662 11.88 0.97 -22.28
N GLU A 663 12.06 1.98 -21.42
CA GLU A 663 11.06 2.97 -21.03
C GLU A 663 11.75 4.27 -20.58
N ALA A 664 11.08 5.41 -20.70
CA ALA A 664 11.59 6.72 -20.30
C ALA A 664 11.84 6.77 -18.78
N PRO A 665 13.04 7.12 -18.31
CA PRO A 665 13.33 7.25 -16.89
C PRO A 665 12.85 8.60 -16.34
N VAL A 666 11.54 8.82 -16.36
CA VAL A 666 10.90 10.07 -15.90
C VAL A 666 10.94 10.21 -14.37
N SER A 667 11.00 11.44 -13.86
CA SER A 667 11.07 11.75 -12.42
C SER A 667 9.71 11.69 -11.70
N ILE A 668 8.90 10.70 -12.06
CA ILE A 668 7.60 10.44 -11.43
C ILE A 668 7.80 9.29 -10.45
N TYR A 669 7.46 9.49 -9.19
CA TYR A 669 7.88 8.64 -8.08
C TYR A 669 6.72 8.12 -7.23
N PRO A 670 6.91 6.97 -6.56
CA PRO A 670 5.94 6.45 -5.59
C PRO A 670 6.06 7.14 -4.23
N LEU A 671 4.98 7.09 -3.46
CA LEU A 671 4.96 7.41 -2.03
C LEU A 671 4.11 6.39 -1.26
N GLU A 672 4.40 6.17 0.02
CA GLU A 672 3.57 5.32 0.87
C GLU A 672 2.42 6.14 1.46
N ASN A 673 2.74 7.24 2.15
CA ASN A 673 1.80 8.18 2.78
C ASN A 673 2.10 9.66 2.52
N PHE A 674 3.34 10.06 2.23
CA PHE A 674 3.66 11.47 1.99
C PHE A 674 4.87 11.70 1.09
N ALA A 675 4.87 12.86 0.42
CA ALA A 675 5.98 13.35 -0.39
C ALA A 675 6.11 14.86 -0.26
N GLY A 676 7.32 15.38 -0.46
CA GLY A 676 7.57 16.79 -0.32
C GLY A 676 8.94 17.24 -0.80
N ILE A 677 9.21 18.49 -0.47
CA ILE A 677 10.47 19.16 -0.75
C ILE A 677 10.97 19.87 0.50
N ASN A 678 12.28 20.01 0.59
CA ASN A 678 12.95 20.78 1.62
C ASN A 678 14.13 21.49 0.98
N GLN A 679 14.00 22.80 0.81
CA GLN A 679 15.00 23.64 0.19
C GLN A 679 15.02 24.98 0.89
N GLU A 680 16.22 25.52 1.12
CA GLU A 680 16.42 26.73 1.93
C GLU A 680 15.84 26.53 3.34
N GLU A 681 14.96 27.41 3.79
CA GLU A 681 14.26 27.30 5.08
C GLU A 681 12.82 26.79 4.93
N VAL A 682 12.42 26.36 3.72
CA VAL A 682 11.05 25.94 3.40
C VAL A 682 10.96 24.41 3.33
N THR A 683 10.14 23.82 4.20
CA THR A 683 9.65 22.43 4.04
C THR A 683 8.17 22.42 3.70
N PHE A 684 7.82 21.82 2.57
CA PHE A 684 6.45 21.69 2.11
C PHE A 684 6.15 20.23 1.75
N VAL A 685 5.14 19.63 2.40
CA VAL A 685 4.84 18.19 2.30
C VAL A 685 3.34 17.99 2.07
N ALA A 686 3.01 17.07 1.17
CA ALA A 686 1.66 16.55 1.01
C ALA A 686 1.56 15.14 1.61
N ILE A 687 0.66 14.97 2.58
CA ILE A 687 0.33 13.68 3.22
C ILE A 687 -0.96 13.16 2.61
N THR A 688 -0.95 12.03 1.92
CA THR A 688 -2.05 11.54 1.08
C THR A 688 -2.84 10.41 1.73
N ARG A 689 -4.06 10.18 1.24
CA ARG A 689 -4.89 9.01 1.53
C ARG A 689 -5.22 8.25 0.26
N GLY A 690 -4.25 7.49 -0.24
CA GLY A 690 -4.41 6.62 -1.42
C GLY A 690 -3.86 7.16 -2.74
N ILE A 691 -3.35 8.40 -2.79
CA ILE A 691 -2.58 8.89 -3.95
C ILE A 691 -1.18 8.27 -3.88
N LYS A 692 -0.76 7.59 -4.94
CA LYS A 692 0.50 6.81 -5.02
C LYS A 692 1.52 7.33 -6.02
N GLU A 693 1.28 8.49 -6.62
CA GLU A 693 2.13 9.06 -7.67
C GLU A 693 2.34 10.56 -7.46
N TYR A 694 3.60 11.00 -7.44
CA TYR A 694 3.94 12.41 -7.40
C TYR A 694 5.12 12.74 -8.32
N GLU A 695 5.24 14.01 -8.67
CA GLU A 695 6.36 14.60 -9.39
C GLU A 695 6.69 15.96 -8.78
N VAL A 696 7.96 16.34 -8.74
CA VAL A 696 8.35 17.72 -8.43
C VAL A 696 8.87 18.36 -9.72
N LEU A 697 8.19 19.41 -10.15
CA LEU A 697 8.57 20.16 -11.35
C LEU A 697 9.75 21.07 -11.00
N SER A 698 10.97 20.59 -11.26
CA SER A 698 12.25 21.22 -10.87
C SER A 698 12.28 22.74 -11.07
N GLU A 699 12.00 23.25 -12.27
CA GLU A 699 12.06 24.68 -12.56
C GLU A 699 11.05 25.52 -11.74
N SER A 700 9.78 25.09 -11.67
CA SER A 700 8.73 25.83 -10.98
C SER A 700 8.71 25.57 -9.46
N GLY A 701 9.31 24.48 -9.01
CA GLY A 701 9.28 23.97 -7.64
C GLY A 701 7.93 23.38 -7.20
N GLU A 702 6.98 23.22 -8.13
CA GLU A 702 5.65 22.70 -7.79
C GLU A 702 5.68 21.21 -7.47
N LEU A 703 4.97 20.83 -6.40
CA LEU A 703 4.70 19.44 -6.06
C LEU A 703 3.41 19.01 -6.78
N ALA A 704 3.54 18.21 -7.83
CA ALA A 704 2.43 17.67 -8.58
C ALA A 704 2.00 16.32 -7.99
N LEU A 705 0.73 16.22 -7.56
CA LEU A 705 0.11 14.94 -7.23
C LEU A 705 -0.77 14.49 -8.39
N THR A 706 -0.51 13.31 -8.95
CA THR A 706 -1.42 12.75 -9.96
C THR A 706 -2.67 12.24 -9.27
N LEU A 707 -3.82 12.86 -9.56
CA LEU A 707 -5.09 12.45 -8.99
C LEU A 707 -5.53 11.14 -9.64
N PHE A 708 -5.69 11.14 -10.96
CA PHE A 708 -6.01 9.93 -11.71
C PHE A 708 -5.59 10.05 -13.17
N ARG A 709 -5.61 8.89 -13.83
CA ARG A 709 -5.39 8.72 -15.26
C ARG A 709 -6.50 7.85 -15.85
N SER A 710 -6.92 8.17 -17.06
CA SER A 710 -8.00 7.50 -17.78
C SER A 710 -7.47 6.98 -19.11
N VAL A 711 -7.59 5.68 -19.35
CA VAL A 711 -7.16 5.02 -20.59
C VAL A 711 -8.04 3.80 -20.91
N GLY A 712 -8.35 3.58 -22.18
CA GLY A 712 -9.29 2.55 -22.62
C GLY A 712 -8.68 1.23 -23.09
N LEU A 713 -7.38 1.00 -22.88
CA LEU A 713 -6.65 -0.18 -23.36
C LEU A 713 -5.76 -0.79 -22.27
N LEU A 714 -5.67 -2.13 -22.25
CA LEU A 714 -4.73 -2.85 -21.38
C LEU A 714 -3.28 -2.58 -21.80
N GLY A 715 -2.98 -2.78 -23.09
CA GLY A 715 -1.63 -2.67 -23.65
C GLY A 715 -1.66 -2.10 -25.06
N LYS A 716 -0.67 -1.28 -25.40
CA LYS A 716 -0.52 -0.58 -26.68
C LYS A 716 0.95 -0.51 -27.11
N ASP A 717 1.15 -0.70 -28.41
CA ASP A 717 2.46 -0.61 -29.07
C ASP A 717 2.93 0.85 -29.19
N ASP A 718 4.25 1.03 -29.24
CA ASP A 718 4.94 2.25 -29.63
C ASP A 718 4.49 3.52 -28.89
N LEU A 719 4.40 3.42 -27.56
CA LEU A 719 4.15 4.59 -26.71
C LEU A 719 5.34 5.57 -26.76
N ALA A 720 5.06 6.86 -26.58
CA ALA A 720 6.09 7.90 -26.63
C ALA A 720 7.17 7.71 -25.57
N TRP A 721 6.78 7.21 -24.39
CA TRP A 721 7.65 6.89 -23.26
C TRP A 721 7.96 5.40 -23.09
N ARG A 722 7.37 4.51 -23.90
CA ARG A 722 7.65 3.08 -23.89
C ARG A 722 7.53 2.50 -25.32
N PRO A 723 8.55 2.70 -26.17
CA PRO A 723 8.53 2.24 -27.55
C PRO A 723 8.57 0.71 -27.66
N GLY A 724 8.23 0.20 -28.85
CA GLY A 724 8.18 -1.22 -29.16
C GLY A 724 6.85 -1.86 -28.77
N ARG A 725 6.88 -3.15 -28.46
CA ARG A 725 5.66 -3.95 -28.24
C ARG A 725 4.75 -3.42 -27.12
N ALA A 726 3.48 -3.77 -27.16
CA ALA A 726 2.55 -3.68 -26.06
C ALA A 726 3.07 -4.47 -24.85
N SER A 727 2.82 -3.94 -23.66
CA SER A 727 2.98 -4.68 -22.41
C SER A 727 1.79 -5.61 -22.20
N GLY A 728 2.04 -6.71 -21.52
CA GLY A 728 1.16 -7.86 -21.49
C GLY A 728 0.99 -8.58 -22.81
N ILE A 729 -0.25 -8.68 -23.28
CA ILE A 729 -0.58 -9.46 -24.47
C ILE A 729 -0.34 -8.67 -25.77
N ASN A 730 0.51 -9.20 -26.65
CA ASN A 730 0.93 -8.52 -27.88
C ASN A 730 0.22 -9.02 -29.15
N ASN A 731 -0.52 -10.13 -29.07
CA ASN A 731 -1.24 -10.71 -30.21
C ASN A 731 -2.73 -10.32 -30.25
N LYS A 732 -3.20 -9.54 -29.28
CA LYS A 732 -4.60 -9.09 -29.17
C LYS A 732 -4.66 -7.73 -28.48
N VAL A 733 -5.43 -6.80 -29.04
CA VAL A 733 -5.82 -5.57 -28.35
C VAL A 733 -6.93 -5.90 -27.35
N VAL A 734 -6.66 -5.69 -26.06
CA VAL A 734 -7.66 -5.82 -24.99
C VAL A 734 -8.16 -4.44 -24.61
N ARG A 735 -9.46 -4.22 -24.79
CA ARG A 735 -10.14 -2.97 -24.42
C ARG A 735 -10.56 -3.02 -22.96
N THR A 736 -10.40 -1.90 -22.28
CA THR A 736 -10.71 -1.70 -20.86
C THR A 736 -11.50 -0.40 -20.67
N PRO A 737 -12.71 -0.26 -21.24
CA PRO A 737 -13.51 0.96 -21.09
C PRO A 737 -13.76 1.37 -19.63
N ASP A 738 -13.84 0.44 -18.68
CA ASP A 738 -14.02 0.77 -17.26
C ASP A 738 -12.78 1.54 -16.72
N ALA A 739 -11.60 1.33 -17.31
CA ALA A 739 -10.38 2.06 -16.97
C ALA A 739 -10.32 3.52 -17.47
N GLN A 740 -11.35 3.99 -18.19
CA GLN A 740 -11.56 5.43 -18.40
C GLN A 740 -12.02 6.16 -17.14
N MET A 741 -12.39 5.43 -16.07
CA MET A 741 -12.73 6.01 -14.77
C MET A 741 -13.86 7.06 -14.87
N LYS A 742 -14.92 6.76 -15.63
CA LYS A 742 -16.11 7.62 -15.74
C LYS A 742 -17.00 7.50 -14.51
N GLN A 743 -16.57 8.11 -13.42
CA GLN A 743 -17.19 8.01 -12.11
C GLN A 743 -16.86 9.22 -11.24
N GLU A 744 -17.54 9.31 -10.10
CA GLU A 744 -17.19 10.25 -9.04
C GLU A 744 -15.96 9.73 -8.29
N MET A 745 -14.97 10.61 -8.08
CA MET A 745 -13.75 10.30 -7.35
C MET A 745 -13.48 11.36 -6.29
N ILE A 746 -12.99 10.90 -5.13
CA ILE A 746 -12.64 11.73 -3.99
C ILE A 746 -11.14 11.58 -3.71
N PHE A 747 -10.44 12.70 -3.63
CA PHE A 747 -9.00 12.75 -3.36
C PHE A 747 -8.73 13.52 -2.08
N GLU A 748 -8.12 12.88 -1.11
CA GLU A 748 -7.83 13.45 0.21
C GLU A 748 -6.33 13.52 0.48
N TYR A 749 -5.87 14.68 0.94
CA TYR A 749 -4.52 14.87 1.46
C TYR A 749 -4.48 16.04 2.45
N ALA A 750 -3.34 16.20 3.13
CA ALA A 750 -3.04 17.32 4.00
C ALA A 750 -1.75 18.00 3.57
N LEU A 751 -1.72 19.33 3.63
CA LEU A 751 -0.55 20.14 3.35
C LEU A 751 0.12 20.53 4.66
N TYR A 752 1.33 20.04 4.88
CA TYR A 752 2.20 20.43 5.98
C TYR A 752 3.22 21.46 5.50
N PHE A 753 3.32 22.56 6.24
CA PHE A 753 4.28 23.63 6.00
C PHE A 753 5.00 23.93 7.32
N GLY A 754 6.27 23.55 7.42
CA GLY A 754 7.02 23.56 8.69
C GLY A 754 8.48 23.15 8.52
N GLU A 755 8.98 22.29 9.43
CA GLU A 755 10.35 21.77 9.43
C GLU A 755 10.41 20.31 8.93
N LYS A 756 11.52 19.90 8.32
CA LYS A 756 11.78 18.52 7.87
C LYS A 756 12.43 17.69 8.99
N GLU A 757 11.65 17.38 10.02
CA GLU A 757 12.05 16.39 11.04
C GLU A 757 11.33 15.05 10.79
N PRO A 758 12.04 13.94 10.48
CA PRO A 758 11.42 12.68 10.09
C PRO A 758 10.37 12.18 11.08
N GLU A 759 10.67 12.16 12.38
CA GLU A 759 9.73 11.75 13.43
C GLU A 759 8.45 12.58 13.43
N GLN A 760 8.57 13.91 13.25
CA GLN A 760 7.43 14.81 13.22
C GLN A 760 6.56 14.56 11.99
N LEU A 761 7.17 14.32 10.82
CA LEU A 761 6.44 14.01 9.59
C LEU A 761 5.65 12.70 9.71
N PHE A 762 6.25 11.65 10.27
CA PHE A 762 5.54 10.38 10.50
C PHE A 762 4.46 10.50 11.57
N GLN A 763 4.68 11.26 12.65
CA GLN A 763 3.66 11.55 13.67
C GLN A 763 2.49 12.35 13.09
N MET A 764 2.78 13.36 12.26
CA MET A 764 1.77 14.17 11.59
C MET A 764 0.97 13.32 10.60
N SER A 765 1.64 12.42 9.87
CA SER A 765 0.98 11.45 9.00
C SER A 765 0.05 10.53 9.79
N ASN A 766 0.50 9.94 10.90
CA ASN A 766 -0.35 9.14 11.79
C ASN A 766 -1.54 9.93 12.34
N SER A 767 -1.32 11.18 12.76
CA SER A 767 -2.37 12.07 13.28
C SER A 767 -3.41 12.40 12.22
N TYR A 768 -2.98 12.70 10.99
CA TYR A 768 -3.87 13.00 9.87
C TYR A 768 -4.65 11.78 9.41
N ILE A 769 -3.97 10.63 9.25
CA ILE A 769 -4.57 9.36 8.82
C ILE A 769 -5.55 8.84 9.88
N GLY A 770 -5.21 9.00 11.17
CA GLY A 770 -6.04 8.63 12.31
C GLY A 770 -5.78 7.20 12.79
N ARG A 771 -5.61 7.00 14.09
CA ARG A 771 -5.49 5.69 14.74
C ARG A 771 -6.52 5.60 15.86
N PHE A 772 -7.79 5.68 15.47
CA PHE A 772 -8.89 5.63 16.40
C PHE A 772 -10.19 5.18 15.73
N THR A 773 -11.15 4.78 16.55
CA THR A 773 -12.55 4.61 16.14
C THR A 773 -13.45 5.02 17.29
N SER A 774 -14.75 5.15 17.04
CA SER A 774 -15.70 5.52 18.09
C SER A 774 -17.02 4.80 17.94
N TYR A 775 -17.81 4.81 19.01
CA TYR A 775 -19.10 4.16 19.06
C TYR A 775 -20.01 4.80 20.11
N GLN A 776 -21.24 5.11 19.71
CA GLN A 776 -22.30 5.49 20.64
C GLN A 776 -23.22 4.30 20.88
N LEU A 777 -23.27 3.82 22.11
CA LEU A 777 -24.32 2.91 22.53
C LEU A 777 -25.59 3.74 22.78
N GLN A 778 -26.60 3.55 21.94
CA GLN A 778 -27.89 4.28 22.02
C GLN A 778 -29.03 3.45 21.40
N SER A 779 -30.29 3.86 21.61
CA SER A 779 -31.49 3.13 21.14
C SER A 779 -32.31 3.82 20.04
N LEU A 780 -31.83 4.95 19.53
CA LEU A 780 -32.44 5.80 18.51
C LEU A 780 -32.19 5.25 17.09
N ASN A 781 -30.93 4.97 16.75
CA ASN A 781 -30.52 4.52 15.43
C ASN A 781 -29.87 3.13 15.52
N THR A 782 -30.31 2.20 14.67
CA THR A 782 -29.77 0.83 14.60
C THR A 782 -29.23 0.48 13.20
N PHE A 783 -28.87 1.50 12.43
CA PHE A 783 -28.49 1.41 11.02
C PHE A 783 -27.18 2.12 10.65
N GLU A 784 -26.65 3.00 11.50
CA GLU A 784 -25.37 3.69 11.29
C GLU A 784 -24.26 2.67 11.05
N GLU A 785 -24.23 1.64 11.89
CA GLU A 785 -23.34 0.51 11.77
C GLU A 785 -24.13 -0.71 11.29
N ARG A 786 -23.61 -1.45 10.31
CA ARG A 786 -24.36 -2.48 9.59
C ARG A 786 -24.90 -3.61 10.47
N LEU A 787 -24.20 -3.94 11.56
CA LEU A 787 -24.58 -5.04 12.45
C LEU A 787 -25.31 -4.57 13.72
N GLU A 788 -25.63 -3.27 13.81
CA GLU A 788 -26.14 -2.65 15.04
C GLU A 788 -27.48 -3.22 15.48
N ARG A 789 -28.42 -3.47 14.55
CA ARG A 789 -29.75 -4.00 14.88
C ARG A 789 -29.79 -5.47 15.33
N PHE A 790 -28.70 -6.21 15.18
CA PHE A 790 -28.69 -7.65 15.45
C PHE A 790 -28.31 -7.96 16.90
N GLU A 791 -28.94 -8.98 17.47
CA GLU A 791 -28.53 -9.54 18.75
C GLU A 791 -27.20 -10.28 18.59
N ILE A 792 -26.29 -10.06 19.52
CA ILE A 792 -24.97 -10.71 19.55
C ILE A 792 -24.66 -11.20 20.97
N PRO A 793 -23.75 -12.18 21.14
CA PRO A 793 -23.28 -12.58 22.46
C PRO A 793 -22.51 -11.44 23.16
N TYR A 794 -22.69 -11.32 24.48
CA TYR A 794 -21.93 -10.40 25.34
C TYR A 794 -21.12 -11.21 26.37
N PRO A 795 -19.90 -11.65 26.03
CA PRO A 795 -19.13 -12.58 26.86
C PRO A 795 -18.58 -11.95 28.15
N VAL A 796 -18.35 -10.64 28.14
CA VAL A 796 -17.90 -9.85 29.30
C VAL A 796 -19.09 -9.04 29.82
N LYS A 797 -19.34 -9.12 31.13
CA LYS A 797 -20.52 -8.49 31.75
C LYS A 797 -20.33 -7.01 32.04
N GLU A 798 -19.19 -6.65 32.60
CA GLU A 798 -18.85 -5.31 33.08
C GLU A 798 -17.40 -5.00 32.76
N LEU A 799 -17.12 -3.75 32.38
CA LEU A 799 -15.77 -3.21 32.17
C LEU A 799 -15.66 -1.83 32.79
N GLU A 800 -14.45 -1.46 33.19
CA GLU A 800 -14.15 -0.09 33.61
C GLU A 800 -14.33 0.86 32.41
N PRO A 801 -14.76 2.12 32.64
CA PRO A 801 -15.10 3.03 31.56
C PRO A 801 -13.90 3.61 30.81
N ALA A 802 -12.69 3.36 31.30
CA ALA A 802 -11.45 3.74 30.66
C ALA A 802 -10.44 2.62 30.87
N ALA A 803 -9.58 2.38 29.87
CA ALA A 803 -8.50 1.41 29.96
C ALA A 803 -7.35 1.81 29.04
N SER A 804 -6.13 1.50 29.45
CA SER A 804 -4.89 1.54 28.66
C SER A 804 -4.31 0.13 28.61
N LEU A 805 -3.75 -0.28 27.47
CA LEU A 805 -3.11 -1.59 27.34
C LEU A 805 -1.58 -1.50 27.18
N ILE A 806 -1.12 -0.69 26.23
CA ILE A 806 0.29 -0.50 25.92
C ILE A 806 0.52 0.99 25.71
N GLU A 807 1.44 1.54 26.48
CA GLU A 807 1.90 2.92 26.33
C GLU A 807 3.40 2.94 26.05
N GLN A 808 3.79 3.84 25.15
CA GLN A 808 5.16 4.05 24.72
C GLN A 808 5.44 5.56 24.74
N ASP A 809 6.52 5.97 25.41
CA ASP A 809 6.77 7.37 25.81
C ASP A 809 7.83 8.11 24.98
N ASN A 810 8.56 7.41 24.11
CA ASN A 810 9.57 8.01 23.24
C ASN A 810 8.91 8.51 21.93
N PRO A 811 8.77 9.83 21.73
CA PRO A 811 8.08 10.39 20.56
C PRO A 811 8.79 10.09 19.24
N SER A 812 10.10 9.79 19.25
CA SER A 812 10.83 9.46 18.03
C SER A 812 10.52 8.07 17.47
N LEU A 813 9.67 7.28 18.13
CA LEU A 813 9.25 5.96 17.68
C LEU A 813 7.84 5.97 17.09
N ILE A 814 7.68 5.26 15.98
CA ILE A 814 6.41 5.18 15.26
C ILE A 814 5.89 3.75 15.33
N LEU A 815 4.63 3.58 15.73
CA LEU A 815 3.96 2.28 15.72
C LEU A 815 3.75 1.80 14.28
N SER A 816 4.37 0.68 13.92
CA SER A 816 4.17 0.03 12.61
C SER A 816 3.00 -0.93 12.64
N SER A 817 2.91 -1.77 13.67
CA SER A 817 1.86 -2.79 13.79
C SER A 817 1.63 -3.20 15.24
N CYS A 818 0.37 -3.48 15.58
CA CYS A 818 0.01 -4.18 16.82
C CYS A 818 -1.07 -5.23 16.53
N LYS A 819 -0.73 -6.51 16.69
CA LYS A 819 -1.62 -7.64 16.37
C LYS A 819 -1.39 -8.84 17.28
N ARG A 820 -2.22 -9.88 17.16
CA ARG A 820 -1.92 -11.19 17.76
C ARG A 820 -0.84 -11.91 16.95
N ALA A 821 0.06 -12.63 17.60
CA ALA A 821 1.05 -13.48 16.94
C ALA A 821 0.39 -14.53 16.02
N TYR A 822 1.12 -14.97 15.01
CA TYR A 822 0.66 -15.96 14.04
C TYR A 822 0.49 -17.34 14.69
N ASP A 823 1.48 -17.77 15.49
CA ASP A 823 1.55 -19.14 16.03
C ASP A 823 0.82 -19.33 17.38
N ASP A 824 0.55 -18.26 18.12
CA ASP A 824 -0.01 -18.34 19.47
C ASP A 824 -0.83 -17.09 19.87
N ASN A 825 -1.22 -16.98 21.14
CA ASN A 825 -2.07 -15.89 21.64
C ASN A 825 -1.29 -14.66 22.15
N SER A 826 0.03 -14.64 22.04
CA SER A 826 0.84 -13.47 22.41
C SER A 826 0.56 -12.30 21.46
N VAL A 827 1.00 -11.11 21.86
CA VAL A 827 0.85 -9.88 21.08
C VAL A 827 2.16 -9.53 20.41
N ILE A 828 2.10 -9.20 19.12
CA ILE A 828 3.20 -8.62 18.36
C ILE A 828 3.01 -7.12 18.30
N VAL A 829 4.01 -6.38 18.75
CA VAL A 829 4.10 -4.92 18.59
C VAL A 829 5.38 -4.60 17.83
N ARG A 830 5.26 -3.81 16.77
CA ARG A 830 6.41 -3.37 15.97
C ARG A 830 6.50 -1.86 15.99
N TYR A 831 7.68 -1.36 16.34
CA TYR A 831 8.04 0.06 16.22
C TYR A 831 9.11 0.23 15.17
N PHE A 832 9.17 1.42 14.57
CA PHE A 832 10.30 1.84 13.77
C PHE A 832 10.81 3.22 14.19
N ASN A 833 12.07 3.44 13.88
CA ASN A 833 12.80 4.66 14.18
C ASN A 833 13.16 5.36 12.87
N PRO A 834 12.47 6.45 12.47
CA PRO A 834 12.76 7.16 11.23
C PRO A 834 13.99 8.07 11.33
N THR A 835 14.58 8.23 12.52
CA THR A 835 15.65 9.19 12.81
C THR A 835 17.04 8.64 12.46
N ASP A 836 18.04 9.52 12.46
CA ASP A 836 19.45 9.16 12.26
C ASP A 836 20.18 8.75 13.55
N LYS A 837 19.47 8.62 14.68
CA LYS A 837 20.04 8.25 15.99
C LYS A 837 19.37 7.00 16.55
N GLU A 838 20.08 6.23 17.35
CA GLU A 838 19.50 5.09 18.07
C GLU A 838 18.42 5.56 19.05
N GLN A 839 17.34 4.79 19.16
CA GLN A 839 16.21 5.09 20.02
C GLN A 839 15.90 3.90 20.93
N SER A 840 15.71 4.16 22.22
CA SER A 840 15.29 3.13 23.18
C SER A 840 13.77 2.98 23.20
N VAL A 841 13.31 1.75 23.36
CA VAL A 841 11.89 1.41 23.52
C VAL A 841 11.60 1.17 25.00
N ASN A 842 10.74 2.01 25.57
CA ASN A 842 10.16 1.80 26.90
C ASN A 842 8.66 1.58 26.75
N LEU A 843 8.14 0.54 27.38
CA LEU A 843 6.72 0.21 27.32
C LEU A 843 6.14 0.08 28.73
N VAL A 844 4.95 0.66 28.94
CA VAL A 844 4.09 0.36 30.08
C VAL A 844 3.03 -0.63 29.62
N HIS A 845 3.03 -1.84 30.19
CA HIS A 845 2.11 -2.91 29.78
C HIS A 845 1.87 -3.95 30.90
N PRO A 846 0.81 -4.77 30.81
CA PRO A 846 0.52 -5.81 31.82
C PRO A 846 1.17 -7.17 31.54
N TYR A 847 1.81 -7.37 30.37
CA TYR A 847 2.40 -8.66 29.98
C TYR A 847 3.60 -9.06 30.87
N LYS A 848 3.78 -10.36 31.08
CA LYS A 848 4.83 -10.90 31.97
C LYS A 848 6.17 -11.03 31.28
N LYS A 849 6.15 -11.24 29.96
CA LYS A 849 7.35 -11.47 29.17
C LYS A 849 7.34 -10.58 27.94
N VAL A 850 8.47 -9.93 27.70
CA VAL A 850 8.78 -9.19 26.46
C VAL A 850 9.98 -9.86 25.82
N THR A 851 9.86 -10.25 24.57
CA THR A 851 10.97 -10.81 23.79
C THR A 851 11.07 -10.14 22.44
N VAL A 852 12.29 -9.89 21.97
CA VAL A 852 12.52 -9.43 20.60
C VAL A 852 12.36 -10.59 19.64
N THR A 853 11.73 -10.34 18.49
CA THR A 853 11.61 -11.31 17.39
C THR A 853 12.06 -10.72 16.07
N ASN A 854 12.36 -11.60 15.10
CA ASN A 854 12.46 -11.20 13.71
C ASN A 854 11.06 -10.89 13.11
N LEU A 855 10.99 -10.57 11.81
CA LEU A 855 9.74 -10.30 11.10
C LEU A 855 8.87 -11.57 10.94
N GLY A 856 9.50 -12.75 10.93
CA GLY A 856 8.85 -14.07 10.97
C GLY A 856 8.31 -14.50 12.35
N GLU A 857 8.38 -13.61 13.35
CA GLU A 857 7.94 -13.81 14.74
C GLU A 857 8.74 -14.89 15.50
N GLU A 858 9.95 -15.21 15.04
CA GLU A 858 10.88 -16.12 15.70
C GLU A 858 11.71 -15.34 16.73
N VAL A 859 11.87 -15.90 17.93
CA VAL A 859 12.55 -15.23 19.07
C VAL A 859 14.04 -15.06 18.79
N LEU A 860 14.53 -13.84 19.02
CA LEU A 860 15.96 -13.51 18.97
C LEU A 860 16.52 -13.43 20.40
N GLU A 861 17.57 -14.18 20.69
CA GLU A 861 18.20 -14.19 22.01
C GLU A 861 19.09 -12.96 22.25
N ASN A 862 19.16 -12.51 23.50
CA ASN A 862 20.06 -11.45 23.99
C ASN A 862 19.99 -10.11 23.24
N GLN A 863 18.80 -9.74 22.75
CA GLN A 863 18.59 -8.44 22.10
C GLN A 863 18.23 -7.35 23.11
N GLU A 864 18.75 -6.16 22.89
CA GLU A 864 18.38 -4.95 23.64
C GLU A 864 17.10 -4.33 23.06
N LEU A 865 16.37 -3.57 23.87
CA LEU A 865 15.17 -2.84 23.44
C LEU A 865 15.56 -1.50 22.81
N ILE A 866 16.41 -1.56 21.78
CA ILE A 866 16.94 -0.40 21.05
C ILE A 866 16.66 -0.59 19.56
N ILE A 867 16.26 0.49 18.90
CA ILE A 867 16.05 0.55 17.45
C ILE A 867 17.14 1.40 16.82
N ARG A 868 17.92 0.79 15.92
CA ARG A 868 18.93 1.49 15.12
C ARG A 868 18.29 2.56 14.23
N PRO A 869 19.07 3.57 13.78
CA PRO A 869 18.60 4.53 12.79
C PRO A 869 17.93 3.87 11.60
N LYS A 870 16.78 4.41 11.17
CA LYS A 870 16.02 3.94 9.99
C LYS A 870 15.62 2.47 10.03
N SER A 871 15.58 1.86 11.21
CA SER A 871 15.31 0.43 11.40
C SER A 871 14.03 0.20 12.19
N HIS A 872 13.75 -1.07 12.49
CA HIS A 872 12.57 -1.52 13.21
C HIS A 872 12.92 -2.49 14.33
N LEU A 873 11.99 -2.66 15.28
CA LEU A 873 12.07 -3.66 16.34
C LEU A 873 10.71 -4.35 16.49
N THR A 874 10.72 -5.68 16.50
CA THR A 874 9.53 -6.50 16.78
C THR A 874 9.58 -7.00 18.21
N LEU A 875 8.51 -6.80 18.95
CA LEU A 875 8.34 -7.31 20.30
C LEU A 875 7.18 -8.30 20.34
N LYS A 876 7.41 -9.44 20.99
CA LYS A 876 6.41 -10.44 21.32
C LYS A 876 6.13 -10.39 22.82
N LEU A 877 4.89 -10.05 23.18
CA LEU A 877 4.40 -9.83 24.54
C LEU A 877 3.50 -10.99 24.99
N GLY A 878 3.87 -11.69 26.05
CA GLY A 878 3.22 -12.93 26.51
C GLY A 878 2.92 -13.02 28.00
#